data_AF-A0A8S4DK65-F1
#
_entry.id   AF-A0A8S4DK65-F1
#
_cell.length_a   1.000
_cell.length_b   1.000
_cell.length_c   1.000
_cell.angle_alpha   90.00
_cell.angle_beta   90.00
_cell.angle_gamma   90.00
#
_symmetry.space_group_name_H-M   'P 1'
#
loop_
_entity.id
_entity.type
_entity.pdbx_description
1 polymer ?
#
loop_
_entity_poly.entity_id
_entity_poly.type
_entity_poly.pdbx_seq_one_letter_code
_entity_poly.pdbx_strand_id
1 'polypeptide(L)'
;MNSRSLLRDYCKYAYYTGIGDYWFEPLYRETPWYRVCFYLSFTIYLSLIVFENLAAWLGEFPDVEKNSSVMFAVIHTIVLTKMFLVVFRKEAVKQINIEMANVGSDLEEAALMRRQYSKVRSGILCYMLSVYASLGTYAAESARRSLVEGILFYPLWGCIPFYTVVTYYPKYEDESTTADVFRVLFYIIWLVMMMPMIFADCFPITHVIILSFKFITLRRHFERVREVFDEDLLMKRSDAVERMRDGFLQGILMHQKLIRLADDIHRIFGIIMSLQVCESSAVAVLLLLRLAQSPRMELFNAFMTYTFVASLFFLLGLNLWNAGEMTYQASSTRHHVVYLIEASLLSTAMFQSGWHLAPPGPAARAARRLALVSCAQAQKPLVLKAFGIQDLSYGTFVSGLVMASWGALGAPAGLCLLLHVVYSSARYSQMMNTEAPYYGTLNNSVNLGSRQPIRSYSEAFSRWPWVGRVVPSATNTGDTRCTVTCVRDHVFISASRCLLGLTIGVAAVHYKDLVFETKALITPGDRYRTKQAFEDIGVLLVYDNKSLKAWDTIEPVSVERSGSNYSWFQQFEVVQPKQADYMVMAFDPRDQELFYELEAYPGLLGCEKLLYRAPVASWENYMKPEYFRVPCICFCNFDEFNVKDYNITDEYDLQCRLNIWIEGAPVVSTSSPRRLLGVTTWGPGLFTLYPKERYAVGLGVPNSAAYRAAMRCADVILRGAEISDAVCEDF
;
A
#
# COMPACT_ATOMS: atom_id res chain seq x y z
N MET A 1 6.64 -30.56 8.02
CA MET A 1 7.63 -29.50 7.70
C MET A 1 7.20 -28.25 8.44
N ASN A 2 8.16 -27.58 9.07
CA ASN A 2 8.02 -26.37 9.88
C ASN A 2 9.14 -25.38 9.50
N SER A 3 9.08 -24.11 9.94
CA SER A 3 10.10 -23.10 9.58
C SER A 3 11.51 -23.53 9.99
N ARG A 4 11.64 -24.22 11.13
CA ARG A 4 12.90 -24.80 11.61
C ARG A 4 13.51 -25.78 10.61
N SER A 5 12.71 -26.66 9.98
CA SER A 5 13.21 -27.59 8.96
C SER A 5 13.69 -26.87 7.69
N LEU A 6 12.94 -25.87 7.21
CA LEU A 6 13.31 -25.08 6.04
C LEU A 6 14.63 -24.32 6.25
N LEU A 7 14.78 -23.61 7.39
CA LEU A 7 16.02 -22.89 7.70
C LEU A 7 17.21 -23.85 7.86
N ARG A 8 17.01 -24.99 8.53
CA ARG A 8 18.05 -26.01 8.71
C ARG A 8 18.53 -26.56 7.37
N ASP A 9 17.60 -26.86 6.44
CA ASP A 9 17.95 -27.35 5.11
C ASP A 9 18.65 -26.26 4.28
N TYR A 10 18.22 -24.99 4.38
CA TYR A 10 18.92 -23.87 3.75
C TYR A 10 20.36 -23.68 4.28
N CYS A 11 20.58 -23.86 5.59
CA CYS A 11 21.91 -23.83 6.18
C CYS A 11 22.81 -25.00 5.74
N LYS A 12 22.25 -26.19 5.42
CA LYS A 12 23.03 -27.27 4.79
C LYS A 12 23.54 -26.84 3.41
N TYR A 13 22.71 -26.18 2.60
CA TYR A 13 23.15 -25.65 1.32
C TYR A 13 24.26 -24.59 1.49
N ALA A 14 24.17 -23.70 2.48
CA ALA A 14 25.23 -22.73 2.83
C ALA A 14 26.60 -23.39 3.07
N TYR A 15 26.59 -24.53 3.79
CA TYR A 15 27.80 -25.30 4.05
C TYR A 15 28.36 -25.94 2.78
N TYR A 16 27.49 -26.48 1.91
CA TYR A 16 27.90 -27.09 0.63
C TYR A 16 28.37 -26.07 -0.42
N THR A 17 27.86 -24.82 -0.40
CA THR A 17 28.39 -23.73 -1.24
C THR A 17 29.67 -23.10 -0.69
N GLY A 18 30.18 -23.61 0.45
CA GLY A 18 31.49 -23.27 1.00
C GLY A 18 31.50 -22.11 2.01
N ILE A 19 30.37 -21.47 2.30
CA ILE A 19 30.31 -20.26 3.15
C ILE A 19 30.29 -20.60 4.66
N GLY A 20 30.28 -21.88 5.03
CA GLY A 20 30.30 -22.38 6.40
C GLY A 20 28.91 -22.56 7.04
N ASP A 21 28.90 -22.95 8.31
CA ASP A 21 27.65 -23.28 9.01
C ASP A 21 26.99 -22.05 9.67
N TYR A 22 25.75 -21.75 9.24
CA TYR A 22 24.90 -20.67 9.77
C TYR A 22 23.79 -21.18 10.69
N TRP A 23 23.74 -22.49 10.97
CA TRP A 23 22.88 -23.06 12.00
C TRP A 23 23.52 -22.91 13.39
N PHE A 24 22.70 -22.98 14.43
CA PHE A 24 23.12 -22.79 15.82
C PHE A 24 23.56 -24.10 16.48
N GLU A 25 22.88 -25.20 16.16
CA GLU A 25 23.42 -26.55 16.37
C GLU A 25 24.46 -26.79 15.27
N PRO A 26 25.68 -27.26 15.55
CA PRO A 26 26.64 -27.56 14.49
C PRO A 26 26.12 -28.70 13.62
N LEU A 27 25.69 -28.41 12.39
CA LEU A 27 25.23 -29.40 11.41
C LEU A 27 26.40 -30.23 10.92
N TYR A 28 27.51 -29.56 10.64
CA TYR A 28 28.75 -30.16 10.18
C TYR A 28 29.93 -29.51 10.91
N ARG A 29 30.90 -30.32 11.32
CA ARG A 29 32.10 -29.82 11.98
C ARG A 29 33.02 -29.20 10.94
N GLU A 30 33.13 -27.86 10.93
CA GLU A 30 34.11 -27.14 10.11
C GLU A 30 35.53 -27.65 10.42
N THR A 31 36.05 -28.52 9.57
CA THR A 31 37.40 -29.08 9.73
C THR A 31 38.45 -28.02 9.40
N PRO A 32 39.69 -28.16 9.90
CA PRO A 32 40.80 -27.31 9.45
C PRO A 32 40.96 -27.32 7.92
N TRP A 33 40.73 -28.47 7.29
CA TRP A 33 40.73 -28.61 5.83
C TRP A 33 39.63 -27.78 5.15
N TYR A 34 38.38 -27.86 5.64
CA TYR A 34 37.27 -27.03 5.12
C TYR A 34 37.61 -25.53 5.19
N ARG A 35 38.23 -25.08 6.29
CA ARG A 35 38.67 -23.69 6.46
C ARG A 35 39.78 -23.30 5.48
N VAL A 36 40.78 -24.17 5.26
CA VAL A 36 41.81 -23.95 4.23
C VAL A 36 41.19 -23.87 2.83
N CYS A 37 40.26 -24.77 2.49
CA CYS A 37 39.55 -24.71 1.21
C CYS A 37 38.72 -23.43 1.04
N PHE A 38 38.03 -22.97 2.09
CA PHE A 38 37.27 -21.70 2.09
C PHE A 38 38.18 -20.48 1.90
N TYR A 39 39.28 -20.37 2.66
CA TYR A 39 40.21 -19.26 2.49
C TYR A 39 40.89 -19.29 1.12
N LEU A 40 41.20 -20.47 0.59
CA LEU A 40 41.76 -20.63 -0.75
C LEU A 40 40.75 -20.19 -1.83
N SER A 41 39.50 -20.67 -1.79
CA SER A 41 38.49 -20.29 -2.78
C SER A 41 38.12 -18.80 -2.72
N PHE A 42 38.06 -18.21 -1.52
CA PHE A 42 37.83 -16.78 -1.35
C PHE A 42 39.03 -15.93 -1.83
N THR A 43 40.27 -16.42 -1.66
CA THR A 43 41.47 -15.76 -2.18
C THR A 43 41.53 -15.84 -3.71
N ILE A 44 41.14 -16.97 -4.30
CA ILE A 44 41.00 -17.13 -5.75
C ILE A 44 39.92 -16.16 -6.29
N TYR A 45 38.78 -16.01 -5.60
CA TYR A 45 37.74 -15.07 -5.99
C TYR A 45 38.21 -13.61 -5.96
N LEU A 46 38.86 -13.22 -4.86
CA LEU A 46 39.42 -11.88 -4.70
C LEU A 46 40.47 -11.60 -5.79
N SER A 47 41.29 -12.59 -6.14
CA SER A 47 42.26 -12.47 -7.23
C SER A 47 41.58 -12.26 -8.59
N LEU A 48 40.52 -13.02 -8.89
CA LEU A 48 39.74 -12.86 -10.12
C LEU A 48 39.14 -11.45 -10.22
N ILE A 49 38.49 -10.97 -9.16
CA ILE A 49 37.90 -9.62 -9.12
C ILE A 49 38.96 -8.52 -9.23
N VAL A 50 40.16 -8.72 -8.67
CA VAL A 50 41.29 -7.80 -8.87
C VAL A 50 41.72 -7.79 -10.35
N PHE A 51 41.80 -8.94 -11.02
CA PHE A 51 42.08 -8.98 -12.47
C PHE A 51 40.97 -8.38 -13.33
N GLU A 52 39.69 -8.46 -12.95
CA GLU A 52 38.58 -7.76 -13.60
C GLU A 52 38.65 -6.24 -13.40
N ASN A 53 38.95 -5.77 -12.19
CA ASN A 53 39.12 -4.34 -11.91
C ASN A 53 40.34 -3.77 -12.65
N LEU A 54 41.45 -4.51 -12.72
CA LEU A 54 42.62 -4.15 -13.51
C LEU A 54 42.32 -4.12 -15.02
N ALA A 55 41.43 -4.98 -15.52
CA ALA A 55 40.94 -4.92 -16.91
C ALA A 55 40.09 -3.66 -17.14
N ALA A 56 39.13 -3.39 -16.24
CA ALA A 56 38.27 -2.21 -16.30
C ALA A 56 39.08 -0.90 -16.25
N TRP A 57 40.16 -0.84 -15.47
CA TRP A 57 41.00 0.36 -15.33
C TRP A 57 42.11 0.44 -16.39
N LEU A 58 42.98 -0.58 -16.48
CA LEU A 58 44.25 -0.54 -17.23
C LEU A 58 44.24 -1.38 -18.52
N GLY A 59 43.23 -2.20 -18.76
CA GLY A 59 43.18 -3.05 -19.95
C GLY A 59 42.79 -2.28 -21.22
N GLU A 60 43.56 -2.46 -22.28
CA GLU A 60 43.25 -1.97 -23.63
C GLU A 60 42.38 -3.03 -24.33
N PHE A 61 41.11 -2.68 -24.61
CA PHE A 61 40.11 -3.56 -25.21
C PHE A 61 39.20 -2.77 -26.18
N PRO A 62 38.58 -3.42 -27.18
CA PRO A 62 37.52 -2.82 -27.98
C PRO A 62 36.36 -2.31 -27.10
N ASP A 63 35.69 -1.22 -27.49
CA ASP A 63 34.68 -0.52 -26.66
C ASP A 63 33.59 -1.44 -26.08
N VAL A 64 33.12 -2.41 -26.86
CA VAL A 64 32.08 -3.38 -26.46
C VAL A 64 32.56 -4.28 -25.32
N GLU A 65 33.84 -4.64 -25.32
CA GLU A 65 34.46 -5.49 -24.30
C GLU A 65 34.95 -4.66 -23.11
N LYS A 66 35.45 -3.44 -23.33
CA LYS A 66 35.77 -2.48 -22.25
C LYS A 66 34.53 -2.16 -21.42
N ASN A 67 33.40 -1.86 -22.07
CA ASN A 67 32.10 -1.69 -21.40
C ASN A 67 31.67 -2.95 -20.62
N SER A 68 31.90 -4.14 -21.18
CA SER A 68 31.55 -5.40 -20.51
C SER A 68 32.46 -5.68 -19.30
N SER A 69 33.76 -5.35 -19.39
CA SER A 69 34.72 -5.45 -18.28
C SER A 69 34.37 -4.51 -17.12
N VAL A 70 34.05 -3.23 -17.42
CA VAL A 70 33.58 -2.27 -16.42
C VAL A 70 32.29 -2.75 -15.74
N MET A 71 31.35 -3.31 -16.51
CA MET A 71 30.12 -3.89 -15.97
C MET A 71 30.39 -5.03 -14.98
N PHE A 72 31.21 -6.03 -15.36
CA PHE A 72 31.51 -7.16 -14.47
C PHE A 72 32.31 -6.74 -13.24
N ALA A 73 33.34 -5.90 -13.40
CA ALA A 73 34.15 -5.41 -12.28
C ALA A 73 33.30 -4.71 -11.21
N VAL A 74 32.33 -3.88 -11.60
CA VAL A 74 31.40 -3.23 -10.65
C VAL A 74 30.49 -4.25 -9.98
N ILE A 75 29.84 -5.13 -10.75
CA ILE A 75 28.86 -6.10 -10.23
C ILE A 75 29.52 -7.10 -9.28
N HIS A 76 30.61 -7.74 -9.68
CA HIS A 76 31.29 -8.72 -8.86
C HIS A 76 31.92 -8.09 -7.60
N THR A 77 32.34 -6.82 -7.65
CA THR A 77 32.78 -6.09 -6.44
C THR A 77 31.62 -5.84 -5.46
N ILE A 78 30.41 -5.54 -5.95
CA ILE A 78 29.21 -5.44 -5.11
C ILE A 78 28.86 -6.82 -4.50
N VAL A 79 28.86 -7.88 -5.30
CA VAL A 79 28.59 -9.25 -4.82
C VAL A 79 29.61 -9.72 -3.79
N LEU A 80 30.91 -9.51 -4.03
CA LEU A 80 31.97 -9.81 -3.06
C LEU A 80 31.73 -9.07 -1.73
N THR A 81 31.27 -7.82 -1.81
CA THR A 81 30.89 -7.04 -0.62
C THR A 81 29.69 -7.65 0.10
N LYS A 82 28.65 -8.11 -0.61
CA LYS A 82 27.52 -8.86 -0.02
C LYS A 82 28.01 -10.14 0.67
N MET A 83 28.81 -10.96 -0.01
CA MET A 83 29.37 -12.21 0.52
C MET A 83 30.20 -11.97 1.79
N PHE A 84 31.07 -10.96 1.77
CA PHE A 84 31.85 -10.56 2.95
C PHE A 84 30.96 -10.11 4.11
N LEU A 85 29.88 -9.37 3.85
CA LEU A 85 28.92 -8.96 4.89
C LEU A 85 28.18 -10.15 5.51
N VAL A 86 27.81 -11.18 4.74
CA VAL A 86 27.19 -12.42 5.27
C VAL A 86 28.18 -13.16 6.18
N VAL A 87 29.43 -13.35 5.72
CA VAL A 87 30.50 -14.02 6.49
C VAL A 87 30.83 -13.25 7.77
N PHE A 88 30.98 -11.93 7.70
CA PHE A 88 31.30 -11.08 8.85
C PHE A 88 30.19 -11.07 9.92
N ARG A 89 28.92 -11.27 9.51
CA ARG A 89 27.75 -11.22 10.39
C ARG A 89 27.25 -12.61 10.85
N LYS A 90 28.03 -13.67 10.61
CA LYS A 90 27.68 -15.09 10.84
C LYS A 90 27.03 -15.40 12.19
N GLU A 91 27.59 -14.91 13.31
CA GLU A 91 27.01 -15.19 14.64
C GLU A 91 25.70 -14.41 14.89
N ALA A 92 25.54 -13.22 14.31
CA ALA A 92 24.29 -12.46 14.37
C ALA A 92 23.19 -13.12 13.52
N VAL A 93 23.56 -13.69 12.37
CA VAL A 93 22.69 -14.52 11.53
C VAL A 93 22.25 -15.80 12.24
N LYS A 94 23.16 -16.50 12.94
CA LYS A 94 22.80 -17.66 13.77
C LYS A 94 21.75 -17.30 14.83
N GLN A 95 21.84 -16.13 15.46
CA GLN A 95 20.83 -15.68 16.42
C GLN A 95 19.46 -15.45 15.75
N ILE A 96 19.40 -14.82 14.57
CA ILE A 96 18.16 -14.73 13.78
C ILE A 96 17.61 -16.13 13.49
N ASN A 97 18.45 -17.08 13.08
CA ASN A 97 18.03 -18.45 12.79
C ASN A 97 17.42 -19.17 14.02
N ILE A 98 17.94 -18.92 15.23
CA ILE A 98 17.35 -19.41 16.49
C ILE A 98 15.96 -18.81 16.70
N GLU A 99 15.84 -17.48 16.70
CA GLU A 99 14.58 -16.80 16.99
C GLU A 99 13.51 -17.13 15.93
N MET A 100 13.88 -17.11 14.64
CA MET A 100 12.97 -17.44 13.53
C MET A 100 12.50 -18.90 13.57
N ALA A 101 13.36 -19.83 14.01
CA ALA A 101 12.96 -21.22 14.21
C ALA A 101 11.99 -21.40 15.39
N ASN A 102 12.14 -20.62 16.45
CA ASN A 102 11.41 -20.81 17.72
C ASN A 102 10.11 -20.00 17.84
N VAL A 103 10.06 -18.76 17.32
CA VAL A 103 8.90 -17.85 17.49
C VAL A 103 7.66 -18.45 16.80
N GLY A 104 6.63 -18.75 17.59
CA GLY A 104 5.34 -19.28 17.11
C GLY A 104 5.40 -20.70 16.54
N SER A 105 6.46 -21.47 16.82
CA SER A 105 6.64 -22.85 16.33
C SER A 105 5.53 -23.82 16.80
N ASP A 106 4.88 -23.47 17.90
CA ASP A 106 3.68 -24.08 18.50
C ASP A 106 2.39 -23.80 17.71
N LEU A 107 2.38 -22.76 16.86
CA LEU A 107 1.19 -22.29 16.13
C LEU A 107 1.26 -22.57 14.62
N GLU A 108 2.39 -23.11 14.11
CA GLU A 108 2.65 -23.34 12.68
C GLU A 108 1.78 -24.45 12.06
N GLU A 109 0.89 -24.07 11.15
CA GLU A 109 0.01 -25.01 10.45
C GLU A 109 0.71 -25.70 9.27
N ALA A 110 0.65 -27.04 9.21
CA ALA A 110 1.33 -27.83 8.19
C ALA A 110 0.86 -27.60 6.74
N ALA A 111 -0.29 -26.95 6.53
CA ALA A 111 -0.73 -26.48 5.21
C ALA A 111 -0.02 -25.16 4.82
N LEU A 112 0.09 -24.23 5.77
CA LEU A 112 0.75 -22.93 5.60
C LEU A 112 2.26 -23.10 5.39
N MET A 113 2.91 -23.94 6.20
CA MET A 113 4.33 -24.27 6.08
C MET A 113 4.70 -24.93 4.74
N ARG A 114 3.77 -25.68 4.13
CA ARG A 114 3.96 -26.22 2.77
C ARG A 114 3.94 -25.13 1.69
N ARG A 115 3.06 -24.13 1.83
CA ARG A 115 3.04 -22.95 0.94
C ARG A 115 4.32 -22.12 1.09
N GLN A 116 4.79 -21.89 2.31
CA GLN A 116 6.06 -21.22 2.62
C GLN A 116 7.25 -21.91 1.95
N TYR A 117 7.40 -23.23 2.16
CA TYR A 117 8.46 -24.02 1.55
C TYR A 117 8.39 -24.00 0.02
N SER A 118 7.18 -24.09 -0.56
CA SER A 118 6.99 -24.02 -2.02
C SER A 118 7.39 -22.65 -2.59
N LYS A 119 7.00 -21.54 -1.94
CA LYS A 119 7.34 -20.18 -2.37
C LYS A 119 8.86 -19.94 -2.33
N VAL A 120 9.50 -20.30 -1.22
CA VAL A 120 10.97 -20.18 -1.05
C VAL A 120 11.70 -21.06 -2.08
N ARG A 121 11.35 -22.36 -2.18
CA ARG A 121 12.01 -23.29 -3.10
C ARG A 121 11.85 -22.89 -4.57
N SER A 122 10.65 -22.50 -4.99
CA SER A 122 10.38 -22.10 -6.37
C SER A 122 11.05 -20.77 -6.72
N GLY A 123 11.04 -19.79 -5.81
CA GLY A 123 11.75 -18.51 -6.01
C GLY A 123 13.25 -18.71 -6.21
N ILE A 124 13.89 -19.47 -5.31
CA ILE A 124 15.33 -19.79 -5.42
C ILE A 124 15.60 -20.60 -6.70
N LEU A 125 14.80 -21.63 -7.00
CA LEU A 125 15.00 -22.46 -8.19
C LEU A 125 14.88 -21.66 -9.49
N CYS A 126 13.89 -20.78 -9.62
CA CYS A 126 13.75 -19.91 -10.79
C CYS A 126 14.91 -18.93 -10.94
N TYR A 127 15.47 -18.41 -9.83
CA TYR A 127 16.65 -17.54 -9.87
C TYR A 127 17.93 -18.33 -10.21
N MET A 128 18.14 -19.51 -9.64
CA MET A 128 19.25 -20.39 -10.04
C MET A 128 19.18 -20.74 -11.52
N LEU A 129 17.99 -21.08 -12.03
CA LEU A 129 17.80 -21.39 -13.44
C LEU A 129 18.04 -20.18 -14.35
N SER A 130 17.68 -18.95 -13.95
CA SER A 130 17.95 -17.76 -14.76
C SER A 130 19.44 -17.35 -14.76
N VAL A 131 20.13 -17.49 -13.62
CA VAL A 131 21.59 -17.27 -13.55
C VAL A 131 22.35 -18.31 -14.37
N TYR A 132 22.08 -19.60 -14.18
CA TYR A 132 22.76 -20.66 -14.95
C TYR A 132 22.35 -20.68 -16.43
N ALA A 133 21.14 -20.23 -16.80
CA ALA A 133 20.80 -19.97 -18.19
C ALA A 133 21.64 -18.84 -18.78
N SER A 134 21.84 -17.72 -18.06
CA SER A 134 22.68 -16.63 -18.55
C SER A 134 24.16 -17.04 -18.66
N LEU A 135 24.73 -17.78 -17.69
CA LEU A 135 26.05 -18.40 -17.84
C LEU A 135 26.14 -19.30 -19.09
N GLY A 136 25.07 -20.03 -19.40
CA GLY A 136 24.94 -20.85 -20.59
C GLY A 136 24.94 -20.05 -21.89
N THR A 137 24.31 -18.87 -21.94
CA THR A 137 24.35 -17.99 -23.13
C THR A 137 25.71 -17.34 -23.31
N TYR A 138 26.43 -17.00 -22.24
CA TYR A 138 27.83 -16.57 -22.31
C TYR A 138 28.74 -17.67 -22.89
N ALA A 139 28.64 -18.90 -22.40
CA ALA A 139 29.42 -20.02 -22.93
C ALA A 139 29.07 -20.37 -24.39
N ALA A 140 27.79 -20.30 -24.76
CA ALA A 140 27.34 -20.56 -26.12
C ALA A 140 27.84 -19.52 -27.13
N GLU A 141 27.85 -18.22 -26.77
CA GLU A 141 28.43 -17.17 -27.62
C GLU A 141 29.95 -17.30 -27.72
N SER A 142 30.64 -17.59 -26.61
CA SER A 142 32.09 -17.87 -26.63
C SER A 142 32.41 -19.01 -27.59
N ALA A 143 31.70 -20.14 -27.49
CA ALA A 143 31.89 -21.28 -28.37
C ALA A 143 31.51 -20.96 -29.83
N ARG A 144 30.48 -20.13 -30.07
CA ARG A 144 30.11 -19.67 -31.42
C ARG A 144 31.26 -18.92 -32.08
N ARG A 145 31.87 -17.95 -31.39
CA ARG A 145 32.99 -17.17 -31.94
C ARG A 145 34.20 -18.06 -32.23
N SER A 146 34.65 -18.85 -31.25
CA SER A 146 35.76 -19.79 -31.41
C SER A 146 35.58 -20.76 -32.60
N LEU A 147 34.33 -21.15 -32.92
CA LEU A 147 34.02 -21.99 -34.08
C LEU A 147 33.93 -21.20 -35.40
N VAL A 148 33.16 -20.11 -35.44
CA VAL A 148 32.87 -19.36 -36.68
C VAL A 148 34.09 -18.61 -37.20
N GLU A 149 34.86 -17.99 -36.30
CA GLU A 149 36.09 -17.27 -36.66
C GLU A 149 37.24 -18.27 -36.88
N GLY A 150 37.31 -19.34 -36.05
CA GLY A 150 38.41 -20.32 -36.10
C GLY A 150 38.43 -21.17 -37.37
N ILE A 151 37.26 -21.59 -37.86
CA ILE A 151 37.15 -22.39 -39.09
C ILE A 151 37.50 -21.57 -40.35
N LEU A 152 37.34 -20.24 -40.32
CA LEU A 152 37.48 -19.40 -41.51
C LEU A 152 38.92 -18.92 -41.78
N PHE A 153 39.82 -18.93 -40.79
CA PHE A 153 41.12 -18.25 -40.90
C PHE A 153 42.36 -19.14 -40.77
N TYR A 154 42.41 -20.13 -39.86
CA TYR A 154 43.61 -21.00 -39.69
C TYR A 154 43.27 -22.49 -39.45
N PRO A 155 43.13 -23.30 -40.53
CA PRO A 155 42.62 -24.68 -40.45
C PRO A 155 43.53 -25.75 -39.78
N LEU A 156 44.61 -25.39 -39.07
CA LEU A 156 45.62 -26.37 -38.65
C LEU A 156 46.25 -26.21 -37.25
N TRP A 157 46.44 -25.00 -36.72
CA TRP A 157 47.19 -24.78 -35.46
C TRP A 157 46.71 -23.61 -34.57
N GLY A 158 45.62 -22.93 -34.90
CA GLY A 158 45.09 -21.81 -34.09
C GLY A 158 43.81 -22.18 -33.34
N CYS A 159 43.84 -22.13 -32.01
CA CYS A 159 42.63 -22.07 -31.18
C CYS A 159 42.25 -20.60 -30.97
N ILE A 160 41.01 -20.21 -31.26
CA ILE A 160 40.57 -18.83 -31.03
C ILE A 160 40.10 -18.64 -29.59
N PRO A 161 40.56 -17.58 -28.89
CA PRO A 161 40.31 -17.30 -27.48
C PRO A 161 38.88 -17.54 -26.98
N PHE A 162 38.78 -18.15 -25.80
CA PHE A 162 37.53 -18.41 -25.09
C PHE A 162 37.05 -17.17 -24.31
N TYR A 163 36.25 -16.31 -24.94
CA TYR A 163 35.72 -15.06 -24.39
C TYR A 163 34.51 -15.25 -23.46
N THR A 164 34.73 -15.25 -22.14
CA THR A 164 33.63 -15.24 -21.15
C THR A 164 33.78 -14.21 -20.03
N VAL A 165 34.94 -14.16 -19.35
CA VAL A 165 35.24 -13.21 -18.27
C VAL A 165 36.41 -12.31 -18.66
N VAL A 166 36.18 -11.00 -18.78
CA VAL A 166 37.20 -10.04 -19.25
C VAL A 166 38.14 -9.65 -18.10
N THR A 167 39.32 -10.26 -18.12
CA THR A 167 40.38 -10.15 -17.10
C THR A 167 41.64 -9.51 -17.68
N TYR A 168 42.50 -8.92 -16.82
CA TYR A 168 43.70 -8.22 -17.26
C TYR A 168 44.80 -9.15 -17.80
N TYR A 169 44.81 -10.39 -17.32
CA TYR A 169 45.65 -11.47 -17.82
C TYR A 169 44.79 -12.74 -17.96
N PRO A 170 44.89 -13.50 -19.08
CA PRO A 170 45.73 -13.24 -20.25
C PRO A 170 45.28 -12.00 -21.05
N LYS A 171 46.16 -11.47 -21.89
CA LYS A 171 45.81 -10.33 -22.76
C LYS A 171 44.77 -10.74 -23.81
N TYR A 172 44.12 -9.74 -24.41
CA TYR A 172 43.18 -9.94 -25.51
C TYR A 172 43.81 -10.71 -26.68
N GLU A 173 44.95 -10.21 -27.19
CA GLU A 173 45.68 -10.75 -28.35
C GLU A 173 46.57 -11.96 -28.03
N ASP A 174 46.47 -12.56 -26.84
CA ASP A 174 47.34 -13.68 -26.41
C ASP A 174 46.75 -15.02 -26.86
N GLU A 175 47.17 -15.52 -28.02
CA GLU A 175 46.77 -16.83 -28.57
C GLU A 175 47.57 -18.02 -27.98
N SER A 176 48.34 -17.83 -26.91
CA SER A 176 49.11 -18.93 -26.32
C SER A 176 48.21 -19.99 -25.66
N THR A 177 48.60 -21.26 -25.76
CA THR A 177 47.87 -22.37 -25.10
C THR A 177 47.76 -22.15 -23.58
N THR A 178 48.74 -21.48 -22.98
CA THR A 178 48.72 -21.05 -21.57
C THR A 178 47.59 -20.07 -21.30
N ALA A 179 47.39 -19.07 -22.16
CA ALA A 179 46.29 -18.11 -22.05
C ALA A 179 44.93 -18.79 -22.11
N ASP A 180 44.70 -19.72 -23.05
CA ASP A 180 43.43 -20.45 -23.14
C ASP A 180 43.16 -21.34 -21.92
N VAL A 181 44.19 -21.99 -21.36
CA VAL A 181 44.07 -22.71 -20.07
C VAL A 181 43.64 -21.77 -18.95
N PHE A 182 44.17 -20.54 -18.89
CA PHE A 182 43.70 -19.54 -17.91
C PHE A 182 42.28 -19.04 -18.19
N ARG A 183 41.88 -18.78 -19.44
CA ARG A 183 40.50 -18.39 -19.81
C ARG A 183 39.48 -19.45 -19.36
N VAL A 184 39.75 -20.72 -19.65
CA VAL A 184 38.90 -21.84 -19.23
C VAL A 184 38.90 -22.00 -17.71
N LEU A 185 40.05 -21.85 -17.04
CA LEU A 185 40.14 -21.91 -15.58
C LEU A 185 39.32 -20.79 -14.90
N PHE A 186 39.40 -19.56 -15.38
CA PHE A 186 38.61 -18.44 -14.85
C PHE A 186 37.10 -18.63 -15.09
N TYR A 187 36.69 -19.22 -16.22
CA TYR A 187 35.29 -19.58 -16.44
C TYR A 187 34.80 -20.66 -15.47
N ILE A 188 35.59 -21.72 -15.23
CA ILE A 188 35.28 -22.77 -14.26
C ILE A 188 35.17 -22.20 -12.85
N ILE A 189 36.09 -21.30 -12.46
CA ILE A 189 36.02 -20.55 -11.20
C ILE A 189 34.70 -19.78 -11.14
N TRP A 190 34.41 -18.92 -12.12
CA TRP A 190 33.20 -18.09 -12.17
C TRP A 190 31.90 -18.92 -12.07
N LEU A 191 31.81 -20.06 -12.75
CA LEU A 191 30.68 -20.99 -12.69
C LEU A 191 30.46 -21.57 -11.28
N VAL A 192 31.53 -21.94 -10.58
CA VAL A 192 31.50 -22.40 -9.18
C VAL A 192 31.14 -21.24 -8.24
N MET A 193 31.60 -20.02 -8.53
CA MET A 193 31.39 -18.82 -7.72
C MET A 193 29.95 -18.31 -7.72
N MET A 194 29.14 -18.68 -8.72
CA MET A 194 27.71 -18.39 -8.73
C MET A 194 26.96 -19.07 -7.56
N MET A 195 27.37 -20.27 -7.12
CA MET A 195 26.70 -20.95 -6.01
C MET A 195 26.71 -20.15 -4.68
N PRO A 196 27.86 -19.64 -4.18
CA PRO A 196 27.86 -18.80 -2.99
C PRO A 196 27.29 -17.39 -3.19
N MET A 197 27.37 -16.82 -4.41
CA MET A 197 26.69 -15.57 -4.78
C MET A 197 25.17 -15.73 -4.61
N ILE A 198 24.59 -16.74 -5.28
CA ILE A 198 23.17 -17.08 -5.23
C ILE A 198 22.68 -17.26 -3.79
N PHE A 199 23.49 -17.90 -2.94
CA PHE A 199 23.16 -18.01 -1.51
C PHE A 199 23.12 -16.64 -0.83
N ALA A 200 24.15 -15.81 -0.98
CA ALA A 200 24.22 -14.50 -0.33
C ALA A 200 23.03 -13.59 -0.70
N ASP A 201 22.53 -13.70 -1.93
CA ASP A 201 21.38 -12.96 -2.44
C ASP A 201 20.02 -13.56 -2.04
N CYS A 202 19.87 -14.89 -2.04
CA CYS A 202 18.63 -15.55 -1.63
C CYS A 202 18.42 -15.61 -0.11
N PHE A 203 19.46 -15.40 0.70
CA PHE A 203 19.38 -15.55 2.15
C PHE A 203 18.59 -14.43 2.86
N PRO A 204 18.71 -13.13 2.50
CA PRO A 204 17.77 -12.09 2.92
C PRO A 204 16.33 -12.40 2.50
N ILE A 205 16.13 -12.79 1.23
CA ILE A 205 14.80 -13.07 0.65
C ILE A 205 14.12 -14.21 1.42
N THR A 206 14.87 -15.26 1.76
CA THR A 206 14.37 -16.40 2.53
C THR A 206 13.91 -15.96 3.93
N HIS A 207 14.67 -15.10 4.62
CA HIS A 207 14.25 -14.55 5.92
C HIS A 207 12.99 -13.69 5.82
N VAL A 208 12.91 -12.81 4.82
CA VAL A 208 11.76 -11.95 4.54
C VAL A 208 10.50 -12.79 4.29
N ILE A 209 10.57 -13.82 3.43
CA ILE A 209 9.42 -14.71 3.18
C ILE A 209 8.99 -15.46 4.44
N ILE A 210 9.93 -16.00 5.23
CA ILE A 210 9.58 -16.73 6.46
C ILE A 210 8.91 -15.77 7.45
N LEU A 211 9.40 -14.53 7.57
CA LEU A 211 8.82 -13.51 8.45
C LEU A 211 7.38 -13.15 8.07
N SER A 212 7.05 -12.97 6.78
CA SER A 212 5.66 -12.82 6.32
C SER A 212 4.79 -14.01 6.77
N PHE A 213 5.23 -15.24 6.50
CA PHE A 213 4.48 -16.43 6.91
C PHE A 213 4.31 -16.59 8.44
N LYS A 214 5.21 -16.03 9.25
CA LYS A 214 5.00 -15.89 10.71
C LYS A 214 3.91 -14.88 11.05
N PHE A 215 3.81 -13.76 10.33
CA PHE A 215 2.68 -12.82 10.48
C PHE A 215 1.34 -13.44 10.03
N ILE A 216 1.31 -14.25 8.94
CA ILE A 216 0.11 -15.05 8.59
C ILE A 216 -0.26 -16.00 9.74
N THR A 217 0.73 -16.71 10.30
CA THR A 217 0.52 -17.65 11.42
C THR A 217 -0.05 -16.94 12.65
N LEU A 218 0.46 -15.75 12.97
CA LEU A 218 -0.04 -14.91 14.05
C LEU A 218 -1.46 -14.38 13.78
N ARG A 219 -1.78 -14.00 12.54
CA ARG A 219 -3.15 -13.60 12.15
C ARG A 219 -4.13 -14.77 12.37
N ARG A 220 -3.77 -15.98 11.91
CA ARG A 220 -4.57 -17.20 12.12
C ARG A 220 -4.74 -17.58 13.59
N HIS A 221 -3.77 -17.25 14.44
CA HIS A 221 -3.92 -17.40 15.90
C HIS A 221 -5.04 -16.51 16.44
N PHE A 222 -5.13 -15.24 16.03
CA PHE A 222 -6.26 -14.37 16.44
C PHE A 222 -7.61 -14.80 15.84
N GLU A 223 -7.61 -15.37 14.63
CA GLU A 223 -8.80 -15.99 14.02
C GLU A 223 -9.24 -17.24 14.85
N ARG A 224 -8.32 -18.12 15.24
CA ARG A 224 -8.61 -19.26 16.13
C ARG A 224 -9.05 -18.85 17.55
N VAL A 225 -8.51 -17.75 18.09
CA VAL A 225 -8.97 -17.18 19.37
C VAL A 225 -10.42 -16.67 19.28
N ARG A 226 -10.87 -16.22 18.10
CA ARG A 226 -12.28 -15.86 17.86
C ARG A 226 -13.19 -17.10 17.93
N GLU A 227 -12.81 -18.15 17.21
CA GLU A 227 -13.57 -19.41 17.10
C GLU A 227 -13.76 -20.06 18.48
N VAL A 228 -12.66 -20.30 19.21
CA VAL A 228 -12.68 -20.90 20.56
C VAL A 228 -13.48 -20.03 21.54
N PHE A 229 -13.40 -18.70 21.45
CA PHE A 229 -14.18 -17.82 22.32
C PHE A 229 -15.68 -17.92 22.06
N ASP A 230 -16.14 -18.06 20.81
CA ASP A 230 -17.57 -18.21 20.49
C ASP A 230 -18.11 -19.58 20.94
N GLU A 231 -17.34 -20.66 20.78
CA GLU A 231 -17.68 -21.98 21.33
C GLU A 231 -17.78 -21.96 22.86
N ASP A 232 -16.78 -21.38 23.54
CA ASP A 232 -16.76 -21.26 24.99
C ASP A 232 -17.85 -20.34 25.53
N LEU A 233 -18.29 -19.32 24.77
CA LEU A 233 -19.35 -18.39 25.17
C LEU A 233 -20.70 -19.11 25.35
N LEU A 234 -20.95 -20.18 24.57
CA LEU A 234 -22.12 -21.04 24.67
C LEU A 234 -22.04 -22.01 25.86
N MET A 235 -20.83 -22.46 26.22
CA MET A 235 -20.58 -23.51 27.21
C MET A 235 -20.33 -22.95 28.63
N LYS A 236 -19.37 -22.02 28.78
CA LYS A 236 -18.95 -21.43 30.06
C LYS A 236 -18.44 -20.01 29.90
N ARG A 237 -19.34 -19.05 30.13
CA ARG A 237 -19.12 -17.61 29.93
C ARG A 237 -17.99 -16.97 30.75
N SER A 238 -17.57 -17.58 31.85
CA SER A 238 -16.40 -17.17 32.65
C SER A 238 -15.09 -17.55 31.97
N ASP A 239 -14.96 -18.85 31.69
CA ASP A 239 -13.75 -19.52 31.22
C ASP A 239 -13.37 -19.01 29.82
N ALA A 240 -14.37 -18.70 28.99
CA ALA A 240 -14.24 -18.05 27.68
C ALA A 240 -13.38 -16.77 27.73
N VAL A 241 -13.62 -15.90 28.73
CA VAL A 241 -12.96 -14.59 28.83
C VAL A 241 -11.50 -14.75 29.27
N GLU A 242 -11.21 -15.75 30.10
CA GLU A 242 -9.84 -16.06 30.52
C GLU A 242 -9.04 -16.71 29.39
N ARG A 243 -9.60 -17.72 28.70
CA ARG A 243 -8.95 -18.32 27.52
C ARG A 243 -8.72 -17.31 26.39
N MET A 244 -9.67 -16.41 26.13
CA MET A 244 -9.47 -15.30 25.18
C MET A 244 -8.39 -14.33 25.65
N ARG A 245 -8.33 -13.97 26.94
CA ARG A 245 -7.26 -13.10 27.50
C ARG A 245 -5.87 -13.72 27.28
N ASP A 246 -5.73 -15.01 27.53
CA ASP A 246 -4.42 -15.67 27.50
C ASP A 246 -3.98 -15.99 26.07
N GLY A 247 -4.92 -16.35 25.18
CA GLY A 247 -4.69 -16.37 23.73
C GLY A 247 -4.28 -14.99 23.19
N PHE A 248 -4.86 -13.90 23.71
CA PHE A 248 -4.40 -12.54 23.40
C PHE A 248 -2.98 -12.29 23.87
N LEU A 249 -2.65 -12.65 25.11
CA LEU A 249 -1.33 -12.41 25.68
C LEU A 249 -0.24 -13.18 24.90
N GLN A 250 -0.50 -14.44 24.52
CA GLN A 250 0.36 -15.23 23.64
C GLN A 250 0.56 -14.53 22.27
N GLY A 251 -0.52 -14.08 21.64
CA GLY A 251 -0.47 -13.37 20.36
C GLY A 251 0.29 -12.04 20.43
N ILE A 252 0.10 -11.26 21.49
CA ILE A 252 0.83 -9.99 21.72
C ILE A 252 2.32 -10.25 21.92
N LEU A 253 2.69 -11.27 22.71
CA LEU A 253 4.09 -11.65 22.94
C LEU A 253 4.75 -12.17 21.65
N MET A 254 4.02 -12.91 20.81
CA MET A 254 4.49 -13.29 19.47
C MET A 254 4.66 -12.07 18.56
N HIS A 255 3.69 -11.15 18.52
CA HIS A 255 3.76 -9.91 17.73
C HIS A 255 4.99 -9.07 18.10
N GLN A 256 5.24 -8.88 19.40
CA GLN A 256 6.40 -8.14 19.90
C GLN A 256 7.74 -8.81 19.51
N LYS A 257 7.79 -10.15 19.52
CA LYS A 257 8.96 -10.89 19.04
C LYS A 257 9.16 -10.75 17.52
N LEU A 258 8.09 -10.81 16.73
CA LEU A 258 8.17 -10.66 15.27
C LEU A 258 8.59 -9.27 14.83
N ILE A 259 8.15 -8.20 15.52
CA ILE A 259 8.63 -6.83 15.24
C ILE A 259 10.14 -6.74 15.50
N ARG A 260 10.62 -7.19 16.67
CA ARG A 260 12.06 -7.19 16.98
C ARG A 260 12.88 -8.03 15.99
N LEU A 261 12.34 -9.17 15.57
CA LEU A 261 12.98 -10.04 14.58
C LEU A 261 13.03 -9.39 13.18
N ALA A 262 12.04 -8.56 12.84
CA ALA A 262 12.06 -7.72 11.65
C ALA A 262 13.13 -6.62 11.74
N ASP A 263 13.21 -5.93 12.89
CA ASP A 263 14.25 -4.93 13.16
C ASP A 263 15.65 -5.55 13.07
N ASP A 264 15.84 -6.77 13.59
CA ASP A 264 17.11 -7.51 13.50
C ASP A 264 17.43 -7.98 12.08
N ILE A 265 16.45 -8.53 11.34
CA ILE A 265 16.60 -8.83 9.90
C ILE A 265 16.98 -7.57 9.13
N HIS A 266 16.36 -6.43 9.43
CA HIS A 266 16.69 -5.16 8.80
C HIS A 266 18.10 -4.67 9.18
N ARG A 267 18.47 -4.75 10.45
CA ARG A 267 19.80 -4.40 10.97
C ARG A 267 20.91 -5.26 10.35
N ILE A 268 20.65 -6.55 10.13
CA ILE A 268 21.64 -7.53 9.67
C ILE A 268 21.73 -7.61 8.15
N PHE A 269 20.60 -7.71 7.44
CA PHE A 269 20.53 -7.85 5.98
C PHE A 269 20.22 -6.55 5.21
N GLY A 270 19.83 -5.46 5.89
CA GLY A 270 19.43 -4.20 5.25
C GLY A 270 20.48 -3.63 4.29
N ILE A 271 21.77 -3.70 4.65
CA ILE A 271 22.87 -3.26 3.76
C ILE A 271 22.92 -4.15 2.50
N ILE A 272 22.73 -5.46 2.62
CA ILE A 272 22.78 -6.41 1.49
C ILE A 272 21.59 -6.18 0.54
N MET A 273 20.38 -6.00 1.09
CA MET A 273 19.19 -5.61 0.30
C MET A 273 19.35 -4.23 -0.36
N SER A 274 20.09 -3.31 0.26
CA SER A 274 20.40 -1.99 -0.32
C SER A 274 21.42 -2.11 -1.47
N LEU A 275 22.47 -2.92 -1.28
CA LEU A 275 23.44 -3.23 -2.33
C LEU A 275 22.79 -3.90 -3.54
N GLN A 276 21.79 -4.76 -3.35
CA GLN A 276 21.01 -5.33 -4.46
C GLN A 276 20.31 -4.26 -5.30
N VAL A 277 19.72 -3.24 -4.66
CA VAL A 277 19.06 -2.14 -5.38
C VAL A 277 20.10 -1.32 -6.15
N CYS A 278 21.25 -1.01 -5.54
CA CYS A 278 22.36 -0.37 -6.23
C CYS A 278 22.84 -1.16 -7.45
N GLU A 279 23.14 -2.45 -7.30
CA GLU A 279 23.58 -3.35 -8.38
C GLU A 279 22.60 -3.35 -9.55
N SER A 280 21.31 -3.55 -9.26
CA SER A 280 20.24 -3.58 -10.27
C SER A 280 20.10 -2.24 -10.99
N SER A 281 20.27 -1.12 -10.28
CA SER A 281 20.25 0.23 -10.87
C SER A 281 21.47 0.53 -11.74
N ALA A 282 22.66 0.09 -11.32
CA ALA A 282 23.89 0.26 -12.09
C ALA A 282 23.83 -0.55 -13.40
N VAL A 283 23.34 -1.78 -13.32
CA VAL A 283 23.09 -2.65 -14.48
C VAL A 283 22.06 -2.03 -15.43
N ALA A 284 20.98 -1.43 -14.91
CA ALA A 284 20.01 -0.73 -15.74
C ALA A 284 20.66 0.45 -16.50
N VAL A 285 21.44 1.31 -15.83
CA VAL A 285 22.15 2.42 -16.48
C VAL A 285 23.17 1.93 -17.52
N LEU A 286 23.95 0.90 -17.20
CA LEU A 286 24.93 0.30 -18.13
C LEU A 286 24.25 -0.35 -19.35
N LEU A 287 23.08 -0.96 -19.18
CA LEU A 287 22.27 -1.46 -20.29
C LEU A 287 21.81 -0.33 -21.22
N LEU A 288 21.31 0.78 -20.67
CA LEU A 288 20.89 1.93 -21.48
C LEU A 288 22.06 2.53 -22.27
N LEU A 289 23.24 2.65 -21.65
CA LEU A 289 24.46 3.10 -22.30
C LEU A 289 24.88 2.12 -23.42
N ARG A 290 24.84 0.81 -23.17
CA ARG A 290 25.17 -0.23 -24.16
C ARG A 290 24.19 -0.24 -25.35
N LEU A 291 22.90 0.01 -25.11
CA LEU A 291 21.88 0.16 -26.16
C LEU A 291 22.10 1.45 -26.98
N ALA A 292 22.41 2.57 -26.33
CA ALA A 292 22.66 3.85 -27.00
C ALA A 292 23.94 3.84 -27.87
N GLN A 293 24.99 3.11 -27.44
CA GLN A 293 26.26 3.02 -28.17
C GLN A 293 26.28 1.95 -29.28
N SER A 294 25.31 1.03 -29.33
CA SER A 294 25.33 -0.12 -30.26
C SER A 294 24.16 -0.10 -31.25
N PRO A 295 24.22 0.71 -32.34
CA PRO A 295 23.14 0.82 -33.31
C PRO A 295 22.89 -0.46 -34.14
N ARG A 296 23.73 -1.49 -34.00
CA ARG A 296 23.56 -2.84 -34.57
C ARG A 296 24.12 -3.90 -33.62
N MET A 297 23.37 -4.28 -32.58
CA MET A 297 23.69 -5.49 -31.81
C MET A 297 23.44 -6.75 -32.64
N GLU A 298 24.39 -7.68 -32.67
CA GLU A 298 24.11 -9.03 -33.16
C GLU A 298 23.08 -9.74 -32.25
N LEU A 299 22.23 -10.59 -32.85
CA LEU A 299 21.12 -11.23 -32.15
C LEU A 299 21.56 -12.06 -30.94
N PHE A 300 22.71 -12.75 -31.01
CA PHE A 300 23.28 -13.51 -29.89
C PHE A 300 23.83 -12.61 -28.78
N ASN A 301 24.59 -11.56 -29.13
CA ASN A 301 25.09 -10.57 -28.16
C ASN A 301 23.95 -9.84 -27.42
N ALA A 302 22.84 -9.56 -28.12
CA ALA A 302 21.61 -9.05 -27.52
C ALA A 302 20.96 -10.10 -26.59
N PHE A 303 20.83 -11.36 -27.02
CA PHE A 303 20.22 -12.43 -26.22
C PHE A 303 20.99 -12.75 -24.92
N MET A 304 22.33 -12.79 -24.98
CA MET A 304 23.22 -12.84 -23.81
C MET A 304 22.92 -11.68 -22.85
N THR A 305 22.94 -10.45 -23.35
CA THR A 305 22.70 -9.24 -22.53
C THR A 305 21.31 -9.26 -21.90
N TYR A 306 20.25 -9.61 -22.65
CA TYR A 306 18.88 -9.67 -22.12
C TYR A 306 18.67 -10.81 -21.12
N THR A 307 19.30 -11.98 -21.29
CA THR A 307 19.19 -13.09 -20.33
C THR A 307 19.89 -12.77 -18.99
N PHE A 308 21.06 -12.13 -19.04
CA PHE A 308 21.74 -11.60 -17.85
C PHE A 308 20.89 -10.55 -17.12
N VAL A 309 20.44 -9.51 -17.84
CA VAL A 309 19.56 -8.45 -17.32
C VAL A 309 18.28 -9.03 -16.70
N ALA A 310 17.62 -9.98 -17.37
CA ALA A 310 16.42 -10.61 -16.86
C ALA A 310 16.65 -11.36 -15.54
N SER A 311 17.81 -12.01 -15.36
CA SER A 311 18.14 -12.69 -14.09
C SER A 311 18.28 -11.71 -12.91
N LEU A 312 18.85 -10.52 -13.16
CA LEU A 312 19.03 -9.47 -12.16
C LEU A 312 17.74 -8.70 -11.86
N PHE A 313 16.92 -8.40 -12.88
CA PHE A 313 15.58 -7.84 -12.65
C PHE A 313 14.65 -8.85 -11.96
N PHE A 314 14.82 -10.15 -12.20
CA PHE A 314 14.11 -11.19 -11.44
C PHE A 314 14.54 -11.20 -9.97
N LEU A 315 15.85 -11.08 -9.68
CA LEU A 315 16.35 -10.97 -8.30
C LEU A 315 15.88 -9.69 -7.60
N LEU A 316 15.87 -8.54 -8.30
CA LEU A 316 15.30 -7.29 -7.79
C LEU A 316 13.80 -7.46 -7.51
N GLY A 317 13.07 -8.12 -8.41
CA GLY A 317 11.65 -8.46 -8.24
C GLY A 317 11.42 -9.35 -7.02
N LEU A 318 12.21 -10.40 -6.82
CA LEU A 318 12.12 -11.24 -5.62
C LEU A 318 12.39 -10.46 -4.33
N ASN A 319 13.36 -9.53 -4.32
CA ASN A 319 13.62 -8.69 -3.15
C ASN A 319 12.45 -7.72 -2.89
N LEU A 320 12.05 -6.93 -3.89
CA LEU A 320 11.07 -5.86 -3.73
C LEU A 320 9.61 -6.35 -3.67
N TRP A 321 9.27 -7.51 -4.23
CA TRP A 321 7.96 -8.13 -4.00
C TRP A 321 7.85 -8.74 -2.61
N ASN A 322 8.85 -9.46 -2.10
CA ASN A 322 8.74 -10.04 -0.75
C ASN A 322 8.88 -8.98 0.36
N ALA A 323 9.72 -7.94 0.17
CA ALA A 323 9.73 -6.77 1.06
C ALA A 323 8.45 -5.90 0.87
N GLY A 324 7.95 -5.81 -0.37
CA GLY A 324 6.69 -5.17 -0.71
C GLY A 324 5.48 -5.84 -0.05
N GLU A 325 5.49 -7.16 0.08
CA GLU A 325 4.47 -7.98 0.74
C GLU A 325 4.38 -7.70 2.24
N MET A 326 5.51 -7.41 2.88
CA MET A 326 5.53 -6.91 4.26
C MET A 326 5.08 -5.44 4.40
N THR A 327 5.38 -4.57 3.41
CA THR A 327 5.25 -3.10 3.55
C THR A 327 3.98 -2.49 2.95
N TYR A 328 3.57 -2.93 1.77
CA TYR A 328 2.73 -2.15 0.83
C TYR A 328 1.26 -2.04 1.23
N GLN A 329 0.84 -2.68 2.33
CA GLN A 329 -0.56 -2.88 2.69
C GLN A 329 -1.18 -1.74 3.50
N ALA A 330 -0.80 -0.53 3.10
CA ALA A 330 -1.29 0.75 3.57
C ALA A 330 -1.75 1.69 2.42
N SER A 331 -1.59 1.31 1.14
CA SER A 331 -1.90 2.22 0.01
C SER A 331 -2.32 1.54 -1.30
N SER A 332 -3.13 2.26 -2.08
CA SER A 332 -3.48 2.05 -3.50
C SER A 332 -4.30 0.81 -3.93
N THR A 333 -5.62 0.98 -3.83
CA THR A 333 -6.68 0.51 -4.75
C THR A 333 -6.26 -0.09 -6.11
N ARG A 334 -6.61 -1.37 -6.34
CA ARG A 334 -7.22 -1.88 -7.60
C ARG A 334 -7.79 -3.29 -7.38
N HIS A 335 -8.79 -3.69 -8.18
CA HIS A 335 -9.48 -4.97 -8.03
C HIS A 335 -8.66 -6.16 -8.54
N HIS A 336 -9.05 -7.38 -8.12
CA HIS A 336 -8.55 -8.69 -8.57
C HIS A 336 -7.14 -9.14 -8.12
N VAL A 337 -6.65 -8.69 -6.96
CA VAL A 337 -5.71 -9.49 -6.14
C VAL A 337 -6.21 -9.54 -4.68
N VAL A 338 -7.17 -10.43 -4.43
CA VAL A 338 -7.45 -10.91 -3.07
C VAL A 338 -6.35 -11.92 -2.69
N TYR A 339 -6.10 -12.09 -1.39
CA TYR A 339 -5.03 -12.92 -0.82
C TYR A 339 -3.60 -12.39 -1.03
N LEU A 340 -3.25 -11.33 -0.29
CA LEU A 340 -1.92 -11.17 0.32
C LEU A 340 -1.97 -10.32 1.62
N ILE A 341 -3.17 -10.27 2.24
CA ILE A 341 -3.67 -9.61 3.47
C ILE A 341 -2.95 -9.89 4.81
N GLU A 342 -1.88 -9.17 5.21
CA GLU A 342 -1.04 -9.54 6.37
C GLU A 342 -0.96 -8.47 7.48
N ALA A 343 -0.12 -7.43 7.36
CA ALA A 343 0.15 -6.52 8.49
C ALA A 343 -1.09 -5.73 8.96
N SER A 344 -1.84 -5.13 8.04
CA SER A 344 -3.08 -4.41 8.37
C SER A 344 -4.23 -5.35 8.72
N LEU A 345 -4.31 -6.55 8.11
CA LEU A 345 -5.28 -7.58 8.53
C LEU A 345 -4.98 -8.21 9.90
N LEU A 346 -3.74 -8.15 10.41
CA LEU A 346 -3.46 -8.54 11.79
C LEU A 346 -4.22 -7.64 12.77
N SER A 347 -4.23 -6.32 12.55
CA SER A 347 -5.07 -5.40 13.34
C SER A 347 -6.56 -5.72 13.19
N THR A 348 -7.01 -6.17 12.01
CA THR A 348 -8.41 -6.57 11.80
C THR A 348 -8.76 -7.86 12.54
N ALA A 349 -7.89 -8.88 12.51
CA ALA A 349 -8.09 -10.14 13.25
C ALA A 349 -8.08 -9.91 14.77
N MET A 350 -7.13 -9.09 15.28
CA MET A 350 -7.15 -8.63 16.67
C MET A 350 -8.47 -7.91 17.01
N PHE A 351 -8.97 -7.04 16.13
CA PHE A 351 -10.23 -6.31 16.35
C PHE A 351 -11.47 -7.22 16.30
N GLN A 352 -11.48 -8.23 15.43
CA GLN A 352 -12.62 -9.14 15.22
C GLN A 352 -12.72 -10.26 16.26
N SER A 353 -11.70 -10.45 17.09
CA SER A 353 -11.53 -11.55 18.06
C SER A 353 -12.59 -11.74 19.16
N GLY A 354 -13.69 -10.98 19.19
CA GLY A 354 -14.78 -11.16 20.15
C GLY A 354 -14.66 -10.38 21.46
N TRP A 355 -13.58 -9.62 21.67
CA TRP A 355 -13.34 -8.82 22.90
C TRP A 355 -14.50 -7.90 23.33
N HIS A 356 -15.37 -7.52 22.39
CA HIS A 356 -16.54 -6.67 22.61
C HIS A 356 -17.74 -7.46 23.21
N LEU A 357 -17.88 -8.75 22.89
CA LEU A 357 -18.92 -9.65 23.43
C LEU A 357 -18.61 -10.13 24.86
N ALA A 358 -17.36 -10.02 25.30
CA ALA A 358 -16.93 -10.41 26.64
C ALA A 358 -17.77 -9.68 27.71
N PRO A 359 -18.44 -10.40 28.64
CA PRO A 359 -19.35 -9.84 29.63
C PRO A 359 -18.70 -8.80 30.56
N PRO A 360 -19.47 -7.83 31.10
CA PRO A 360 -18.92 -6.77 31.93
C PRO A 360 -18.24 -7.32 33.20
N GLY A 361 -16.94 -7.11 33.32
CA GLY A 361 -16.12 -7.58 34.44
C GLY A 361 -14.68 -7.07 34.39
N PRO A 362 -13.85 -7.33 35.41
CA PRO A 362 -12.45 -6.91 35.43
C PRO A 362 -11.63 -7.55 34.29
N ALA A 363 -11.79 -8.85 34.04
CA ALA A 363 -11.09 -9.55 32.97
C ALA A 363 -11.46 -9.00 31.58
N ALA A 364 -12.74 -8.75 31.30
CA ALA A 364 -13.17 -8.15 30.03
C ALA A 364 -12.66 -6.70 29.86
N ARG A 365 -12.56 -5.91 30.94
CA ARG A 365 -11.91 -4.58 30.88
C ARG A 365 -10.42 -4.66 30.56
N ALA A 366 -9.71 -5.68 31.05
CA ALA A 366 -8.33 -5.94 30.67
C ALA A 366 -8.21 -6.37 29.19
N ALA A 367 -9.01 -7.35 28.74
CA ALA A 367 -9.03 -7.79 27.34
C ALA A 367 -9.35 -6.65 26.36
N ARG A 368 -10.35 -5.80 26.67
CA ARG A 368 -10.68 -4.58 25.91
C ARG A 368 -9.49 -3.63 25.76
N ARG A 369 -8.74 -3.38 26.84
CA ARG A 369 -7.53 -2.53 26.82
C ARG A 369 -6.41 -3.17 26.00
N LEU A 370 -6.16 -4.47 26.19
CA LEU A 370 -5.15 -5.22 25.44
C LEU A 370 -5.45 -5.20 23.94
N ALA A 371 -6.68 -5.49 23.51
CA ALA A 371 -7.10 -5.44 22.12
C ALA A 371 -6.89 -4.05 21.50
N LEU A 372 -7.37 -2.98 22.15
CA LEU A 372 -7.22 -1.61 21.66
C LEU A 372 -5.74 -1.19 21.49
N VAL A 373 -4.88 -1.48 22.48
CA VAL A 373 -3.44 -1.18 22.39
C VAL A 373 -2.76 -2.02 21.32
N SER A 374 -3.16 -3.28 21.14
CA SER A 374 -2.56 -4.19 20.16
C SER A 374 -2.90 -3.78 18.73
N CYS A 375 -4.17 -3.46 18.45
CA CYS A 375 -4.57 -2.90 17.16
C CYS A 375 -3.81 -1.61 16.84
N ALA A 376 -3.70 -0.69 17.81
CA ALA A 376 -2.99 0.58 17.62
C ALA A 376 -1.46 0.43 17.38
N GLN A 377 -0.86 -0.70 17.75
CA GLN A 377 0.53 -1.02 17.38
C GLN A 377 0.59 -1.76 16.03
N ALA A 378 -0.30 -2.73 15.79
CA ALA A 378 -0.38 -3.46 14.51
C ALA A 378 -0.78 -2.57 13.32
N GLN A 379 -1.41 -1.42 13.56
CA GLN A 379 -1.68 -0.39 12.55
C GLN A 379 -0.43 0.37 12.08
N LYS A 380 0.72 0.22 12.74
CA LYS A 380 1.98 0.84 12.29
C LYS A 380 2.61 -0.05 11.21
N PRO A 381 2.79 0.44 9.97
CA PRO A 381 3.38 -0.37 8.90
C PRO A 381 4.84 -0.70 9.22
N LEU A 382 5.22 -1.96 9.00
CA LEU A 382 6.58 -2.46 9.20
C LEU A 382 7.44 -2.14 7.97
N VAL A 383 8.04 -0.94 7.93
CA VAL A 383 8.75 -0.43 6.75
C VAL A 383 10.25 -0.77 6.75
N LEU A 384 10.65 -1.69 5.87
CA LEU A 384 12.06 -1.98 5.56
C LEU A 384 12.62 -0.89 4.63
N LYS A 385 13.75 -0.25 5.00
CA LYS A 385 14.31 0.91 4.26
C LYS A 385 15.72 0.68 3.73
N ALA A 386 15.90 0.65 2.40
CA ALA A 386 17.22 0.70 1.78
C ALA A 386 18.00 1.95 2.23
N PHE A 387 19.22 1.73 2.74
CA PHE A 387 20.08 2.73 3.41
C PHE A 387 19.39 3.56 4.51
N GLY A 388 18.25 3.11 5.06
CA GLY A 388 17.42 3.91 5.98
C GLY A 388 16.61 5.04 5.31
N ILE A 389 16.74 5.23 3.99
CA ILE A 389 16.16 6.36 3.24
C ILE A 389 15.00 5.90 2.35
N GLN A 390 15.19 4.83 1.57
CA GLN A 390 14.28 4.42 0.49
C GLN A 390 13.43 3.20 0.87
N ASP A 391 12.11 3.32 0.85
CA ASP A 391 11.20 2.24 1.27
C ASP A 391 11.22 1.06 0.26
N LEU A 392 11.54 -0.15 0.75
CA LEU A 392 11.60 -1.37 -0.06
C LEU A 392 10.18 -1.89 -0.34
N SER A 393 9.57 -1.37 -1.42
CA SER A 393 8.14 -1.51 -1.72
C SER A 393 7.84 -1.87 -3.18
N TYR A 394 6.60 -2.29 -3.44
CA TYR A 394 6.05 -2.43 -4.81
C TYR A 394 6.18 -1.14 -5.62
N GLY A 395 6.00 0.04 -5.00
CA GLY A 395 6.14 1.34 -5.68
C GLY A 395 7.55 1.58 -6.19
N THR A 396 8.56 1.22 -5.38
CA THR A 396 9.99 1.27 -5.76
C THR A 396 10.30 0.32 -6.92
N PHE A 397 9.73 -0.90 -6.91
CA PHE A 397 9.87 -1.84 -8.03
C PHE A 397 9.25 -1.30 -9.33
N VAL A 398 8.02 -0.79 -9.28
CA VAL A 398 7.34 -0.22 -10.45
C VAL A 398 8.09 1.00 -10.97
N SER A 399 8.58 1.88 -10.10
CA SER A 399 9.38 3.05 -10.51
C SER A 399 10.66 2.63 -11.25
N GLY A 400 11.43 1.69 -10.70
CA GLY A 400 12.65 1.18 -11.35
C GLY A 400 12.38 0.44 -12.66
N LEU A 401 11.33 -0.39 -12.71
CA LEU A 401 10.90 -1.09 -13.92
C LEU A 401 10.46 -0.11 -15.02
N VAL A 402 9.74 0.96 -14.65
CA VAL A 402 9.31 2.01 -15.58
C VAL A 402 10.52 2.76 -16.13
N MET A 403 11.47 3.21 -15.28
CA MET A 403 12.69 3.89 -15.75
C MET A 403 13.50 3.02 -16.72
N ALA A 404 13.69 1.74 -16.41
CA ALA A 404 14.38 0.79 -17.28
C ALA A 404 13.63 0.56 -18.61
N SER A 405 12.29 0.47 -18.57
CA SER A 405 11.46 0.24 -19.75
C SER A 405 11.43 1.44 -20.70
N TRP A 406 11.38 2.66 -20.15
CA TRP A 406 11.37 3.90 -20.95
C TRP A 406 12.72 4.14 -21.65
N GLY A 407 13.84 3.80 -21.01
CA GLY A 407 15.14 3.85 -21.66
C GLY A 407 15.32 2.79 -22.77
N ALA A 408 14.61 1.66 -22.68
CA ALA A 408 14.71 0.54 -23.62
C ALA A 408 13.83 0.68 -24.90
N LEU A 409 13.16 1.82 -25.11
CA LEU A 409 12.16 2.03 -26.16
C LEU A 409 12.66 1.92 -27.62
N GLY A 410 13.95 1.66 -27.85
CA GLY A 410 14.51 1.39 -29.19
C GLY A 410 14.39 -0.07 -29.69
N ALA A 411 14.06 -1.05 -28.84
CA ALA A 411 14.21 -2.48 -29.16
C ALA A 411 12.91 -3.32 -28.96
N PRO A 412 12.01 -3.40 -29.95
CA PRO A 412 10.68 -4.02 -29.78
C PRO A 412 10.72 -5.53 -29.47
N ALA A 413 11.73 -6.26 -29.94
CA ALA A 413 11.87 -7.70 -29.69
C ALA A 413 12.28 -8.02 -28.23
N GLY A 414 13.21 -7.23 -27.67
CA GLY A 414 13.68 -7.41 -26.29
C GLY A 414 12.59 -7.10 -25.26
N LEU A 415 11.84 -6.02 -25.49
CA LEU A 415 10.70 -5.65 -24.65
C LEU A 415 9.66 -6.76 -24.58
N CYS A 416 9.34 -7.41 -25.71
CA CYS A 416 8.36 -8.49 -25.76
C CYS A 416 8.80 -9.71 -24.93
N LEU A 417 10.06 -10.16 -25.04
CA LEU A 417 10.57 -11.30 -24.25
C LEU A 417 10.63 -10.97 -22.75
N LEU A 418 11.14 -9.78 -22.40
CA LEU A 418 11.32 -9.37 -21.00
C LEU A 418 9.96 -9.14 -20.31
N LEU A 419 9.02 -8.48 -20.99
CA LEU A 419 7.62 -8.41 -20.54
C LEU A 419 7.00 -9.80 -20.44
N HIS A 420 7.20 -10.71 -21.40
CA HIS A 420 6.59 -12.04 -21.33
C HIS A 420 7.16 -12.90 -20.21
N VAL A 421 8.46 -12.77 -19.86
CA VAL A 421 9.05 -13.47 -18.69
C VAL A 421 8.55 -12.88 -17.36
N VAL A 422 8.52 -11.55 -17.22
CA VAL A 422 8.01 -10.88 -16.01
C VAL A 422 6.49 -11.08 -15.85
N TYR A 423 5.73 -11.01 -16.94
CA TYR A 423 4.29 -11.25 -16.96
C TYR A 423 3.95 -12.72 -16.74
N SER A 424 4.66 -13.67 -17.37
CA SER A 424 4.42 -15.10 -17.10
C SER A 424 4.77 -15.48 -15.67
N SER A 425 5.84 -14.95 -15.07
CA SER A 425 6.17 -15.23 -13.67
C SER A 425 5.16 -14.61 -12.70
N ALA A 426 4.74 -13.35 -12.93
CA ALA A 426 3.66 -12.72 -12.16
C ALA A 426 2.32 -13.47 -12.31
N ARG A 427 1.95 -13.85 -13.55
CA ARG A 427 0.70 -14.57 -13.86
C ARG A 427 0.69 -16.00 -13.33
N TYR A 428 1.83 -16.69 -13.34
CA TYR A 428 2.01 -18.00 -12.70
C TYR A 428 1.83 -17.89 -11.17
N SER A 429 2.29 -16.80 -10.55
CA SER A 429 2.01 -16.51 -9.14
C SER A 429 0.54 -16.16 -8.86
N GLN A 430 -0.21 -15.64 -9.84
CA GLN A 430 -1.65 -15.33 -9.70
C GLN A 430 -2.55 -16.54 -9.96
N MET A 431 -2.21 -17.41 -10.93
CA MET A 431 -3.04 -18.56 -11.34
C MET A 431 -3.24 -19.63 -10.25
N MET A 432 -2.46 -19.59 -9.17
CA MET A 432 -2.53 -20.52 -8.04
C MET A 432 -3.70 -20.27 -7.07
N ASN A 433 -4.65 -19.37 -7.37
CA ASN A 433 -5.45 -18.69 -6.33
C ASN A 433 -6.96 -18.43 -6.59
N THR A 434 -7.61 -18.91 -7.67
CA THR A 434 -9.01 -18.51 -8.01
C THR A 434 -9.90 -19.60 -8.62
N GLU A 435 -11.07 -19.88 -8.01
CA GLU A 435 -12.29 -20.46 -8.62
C GLU A 435 -13.57 -19.98 -7.85
N ALA A 436 -14.77 -20.31 -8.38
CA ALA A 436 -16.16 -20.09 -7.87
C ALA A 436 -16.94 -18.80 -8.31
N PRO A 437 -18.29 -18.83 -8.45
CA PRO A 437 -19.01 -18.03 -9.47
C PRO A 437 -20.27 -17.20 -9.00
N TYR A 438 -21.07 -16.75 -9.99
CA TYR A 438 -22.16 -15.72 -10.04
C TYR A 438 -23.60 -16.19 -9.66
N TYR A 439 -24.55 -15.26 -9.40
CA TYR A 439 -25.96 -15.16 -9.95
C TYR A 439 -26.85 -14.08 -9.21
N GLY A 440 -28.14 -13.94 -9.57
CA GLY A 440 -29.16 -12.94 -9.10
C GLY A 440 -30.60 -13.31 -9.59
N THR A 441 -31.72 -12.54 -9.48
CA THR A 441 -32.11 -11.21 -8.93
C THR A 441 -33.64 -10.94 -9.17
N LEU A 442 -34.27 -9.89 -8.57
CA LEU A 442 -35.66 -9.34 -8.82
C LEU A 442 -36.87 -10.17 -8.25
N ASN A 443 -38.08 -9.65 -7.87
CA ASN A 443 -38.70 -8.30 -7.83
C ASN A 443 -39.99 -8.22 -6.94
N ASN A 444 -40.42 -7.00 -6.50
CA ASN A 444 -41.81 -6.52 -6.17
C ASN A 444 -42.64 -7.15 -4.99
N SER A 445 -43.65 -6.48 -4.34
CA SER A 445 -44.05 -5.05 -4.14
C SER A 445 -45.27 -4.88 -3.15
N VAL A 446 -45.69 -3.61 -2.83
CA VAL A 446 -47.04 -3.12 -2.36
C VAL A 446 -47.27 -2.66 -0.86
N ASN A 447 -47.55 -1.34 -0.68
CA ASN A 447 -48.34 -0.60 0.38
C ASN A 447 -47.92 -0.64 1.89
N LEU A 448 -48.15 0.38 2.78
CA LEU A 448 -48.90 1.66 2.74
C LEU A 448 -48.54 2.64 3.92
N GLY A 449 -48.16 3.91 3.65
CA GLY A 449 -48.27 5.09 4.56
C GLY A 449 -47.39 5.17 5.84
N SER A 450 -47.05 6.34 6.43
CA SER A 450 -47.16 7.72 5.92
C SER A 450 -46.06 8.65 6.50
N ARG A 451 -45.17 9.12 5.62
CA ARG A 451 -44.36 10.35 5.73
C ARG A 451 -44.36 10.98 4.33
N GLN A 452 -44.32 12.30 4.22
CA GLN A 452 -44.38 12.97 2.91
C GLN A 452 -42.96 13.35 2.44
N PRO A 453 -42.35 12.60 1.50
CA PRO A 453 -41.31 13.19 0.67
C PRO A 453 -41.92 14.32 -0.17
N ILE A 454 -41.16 15.39 -0.39
CA ILE A 454 -41.47 16.37 -1.43
C ILE A 454 -41.33 15.62 -2.76
N ARG A 455 -42.41 15.55 -3.56
CA ARG A 455 -42.50 14.71 -4.77
C ARG A 455 -42.20 15.47 -6.07
N SER A 456 -41.78 16.72 -5.97
CA SER A 456 -41.46 17.56 -7.12
C SER A 456 -40.19 18.34 -6.86
N TYR A 457 -39.26 18.25 -7.80
CA TYR A 457 -38.01 19.01 -7.79
C TYR A 457 -38.28 20.53 -7.63
N SER A 458 -39.29 21.07 -8.32
CA SER A 458 -39.65 22.49 -8.26
C SER A 458 -40.27 22.93 -6.93
N GLU A 459 -40.88 22.01 -6.17
CA GLU A 459 -41.38 22.29 -4.81
C GLU A 459 -40.23 22.34 -3.80
N ALA A 460 -39.16 21.56 -4.00
CA ALA A 460 -37.96 21.65 -3.18
C ALA A 460 -37.24 23.00 -3.36
N PHE A 461 -37.10 23.50 -4.60
CA PHE A 461 -36.53 24.82 -4.85
C PHE A 461 -37.45 25.97 -4.42
N SER A 462 -38.78 25.85 -4.52
CA SER A 462 -39.66 26.93 -4.04
C SER A 462 -39.64 27.07 -2.51
N ARG A 463 -39.40 25.98 -1.80
CA ARG A 463 -39.27 25.96 -0.33
C ARG A 463 -37.86 26.32 0.16
N TRP A 464 -36.81 25.90 -0.57
CA TRP A 464 -35.40 26.07 -0.17
C TRP A 464 -34.54 26.68 -1.31
N PRO A 465 -34.87 27.91 -1.79
CA PRO A 465 -34.40 28.45 -3.08
C PRO A 465 -32.91 28.79 -3.17
N TRP A 466 -32.16 28.66 -2.07
CA TRP A 466 -30.70 28.82 -1.99
C TRP A 466 -29.93 27.49 -2.08
N VAL A 467 -30.60 26.34 -1.99
CA VAL A 467 -29.94 25.02 -2.11
C VAL A 467 -29.77 24.67 -3.60
N GLY A 468 -28.72 23.93 -3.95
CA GLY A 468 -28.49 23.40 -5.30
C GLY A 468 -27.71 22.08 -5.25
N ARG A 469 -27.41 21.50 -6.42
CA ARG A 469 -26.64 20.24 -6.52
C ARG A 469 -25.48 20.35 -7.51
N VAL A 470 -24.36 19.68 -7.20
CA VAL A 470 -23.17 19.63 -8.06
C VAL A 470 -23.19 18.37 -8.92
N VAL A 471 -22.95 18.52 -10.22
CA VAL A 471 -22.83 17.43 -11.19
C VAL A 471 -21.43 17.42 -11.82
N PRO A 472 -20.87 16.25 -12.19
CA PRO A 472 -19.50 16.13 -12.69
C PRO A 472 -19.34 16.61 -14.14
N SER A 473 -20.44 16.77 -14.89
CA SER A 473 -20.49 17.36 -16.23
C SER A 473 -21.79 18.14 -16.39
N ALA A 474 -21.76 19.34 -16.99
CA ALA A 474 -22.96 20.07 -17.39
C ALA A 474 -23.92 19.26 -18.28
N THR A 475 -23.41 18.27 -19.01
CA THR A 475 -24.21 17.35 -19.85
C THR A 475 -24.75 16.12 -19.11
N ASN A 476 -24.25 15.81 -17.91
CA ASN A 476 -24.70 14.68 -17.10
C ASN A 476 -25.49 15.20 -15.90
N THR A 477 -26.77 15.47 -16.14
CA THR A 477 -27.68 16.05 -15.15
C THR A 477 -28.07 15.06 -14.05
N GLY A 478 -27.84 13.76 -14.25
CA GLY A 478 -28.29 12.68 -13.35
C GLY A 478 -27.34 12.35 -12.21
N ASP A 479 -26.02 12.35 -12.46
CA ASP A 479 -25.02 12.05 -11.43
C ASP A 479 -24.84 13.21 -10.45
N THR A 480 -25.67 13.26 -9.41
CA THR A 480 -25.46 14.20 -8.29
C THR A 480 -24.27 13.77 -7.46
N ARG A 481 -23.25 14.63 -7.36
CA ARG A 481 -22.06 14.39 -6.51
C ARG A 481 -22.25 14.89 -5.09
N CYS A 482 -22.85 16.08 -4.94
CA CYS A 482 -22.95 16.78 -3.67
C CYS A 482 -24.16 17.72 -3.65
N THR A 483 -24.56 18.13 -2.45
CA THR A 483 -25.37 19.34 -2.26
C THR A 483 -24.44 20.57 -2.17
N VAL A 484 -24.94 21.73 -2.63
CA VAL A 484 -24.31 23.05 -2.49
C VAL A 484 -25.31 24.07 -1.95
N THR A 485 -24.80 25.13 -1.35
CA THR A 485 -25.60 26.20 -0.76
C THR A 485 -25.15 27.57 -1.26
N CYS A 486 -26.06 28.30 -1.91
CA CYS A 486 -25.88 29.67 -2.38
C CYS A 486 -25.85 30.63 -1.17
N VAL A 487 -24.68 31.22 -0.90
CA VAL A 487 -24.50 32.19 0.20
C VAL A 487 -24.32 33.63 -0.29
N ARG A 488 -24.06 33.79 -1.59
CA ARG A 488 -24.01 35.06 -2.32
C ARG A 488 -24.16 34.77 -3.81
N ASP A 489 -24.60 35.76 -4.59
CA ASP A 489 -24.53 35.80 -6.05
C ASP A 489 -23.25 35.15 -6.59
N HIS A 490 -23.41 34.14 -7.46
CA HIS A 490 -22.34 33.32 -8.06
C HIS A 490 -21.46 32.49 -7.08
N VAL A 491 -21.73 32.51 -5.76
CA VAL A 491 -20.95 31.82 -4.73
C VAL A 491 -21.77 30.74 -4.01
N PHE A 492 -21.35 29.50 -4.23
CA PHE A 492 -21.84 28.32 -3.53
C PHE A 492 -20.81 27.82 -2.51
N ILE A 493 -21.28 27.16 -1.46
CA ILE A 493 -20.41 26.39 -0.55
C ILE A 493 -20.87 24.94 -0.38
N SER A 494 -19.90 24.07 -0.13
CA SER A 494 -20.04 22.63 0.10
C SER A 494 -18.99 22.13 1.10
N ALA A 495 -18.84 20.81 1.24
CA ALA A 495 -17.64 20.22 1.85
C ALA A 495 -16.39 20.56 1.01
N SER A 496 -15.19 20.65 1.60
CA SER A 496 -13.97 20.75 0.79
C SER A 496 -13.76 19.45 0.00
N ARG A 497 -13.94 18.30 0.68
CA ARG A 497 -13.80 16.96 0.07
C ARG A 497 -14.65 16.79 -1.19
N CYS A 498 -15.91 17.21 -1.17
CA CYS A 498 -16.82 17.19 -2.31
C CYS A 498 -16.20 17.80 -3.58
N LEU A 499 -15.46 18.91 -3.45
CA LEU A 499 -14.91 19.65 -4.58
C LEU A 499 -13.62 19.03 -5.13
N LEU A 500 -12.93 18.18 -4.35
CA LEU A 500 -11.68 17.54 -4.76
C LEU A 500 -11.93 16.53 -5.89
N GLY A 501 -11.30 16.76 -7.04
CA GLY A 501 -11.44 15.92 -8.23
C GLY A 501 -12.59 16.31 -9.17
N LEU A 502 -13.27 17.43 -8.91
CA LEU A 502 -14.08 18.10 -9.93
C LEU A 502 -13.19 18.92 -10.87
N THR A 503 -13.52 18.96 -12.16
CA THR A 503 -12.78 19.74 -13.17
C THR A 503 -13.50 21.04 -13.48
N ILE A 504 -12.81 22.17 -13.31
CA ILE A 504 -13.31 23.52 -13.67
C ILE A 504 -13.70 23.56 -15.16
N GLY A 505 -14.84 24.18 -15.49
CA GLY A 505 -15.38 24.23 -16.85
C GLY A 505 -15.95 22.91 -17.39
N VAL A 506 -15.97 21.85 -16.59
CA VAL A 506 -16.69 20.59 -16.89
C VAL A 506 -17.79 20.36 -15.86
N ALA A 507 -17.43 20.40 -14.57
CA ALA A 507 -18.39 20.33 -13.48
C ALA A 507 -19.32 21.54 -13.49
N ALA A 508 -20.56 21.33 -13.05
CA ALA A 508 -21.60 22.36 -13.06
C ALA A 508 -22.47 22.29 -11.79
N VAL A 509 -23.18 23.39 -11.52
CA VAL A 509 -24.20 23.47 -10.48
C VAL A 509 -25.58 23.53 -11.14
N HIS A 510 -26.48 22.68 -10.68
CA HIS A 510 -27.92 22.78 -10.95
C HIS A 510 -28.59 23.57 -9.82
N TYR A 511 -29.27 24.66 -10.17
CA TYR A 511 -29.86 25.60 -9.23
C TYR A 511 -31.04 26.32 -9.88
N LYS A 512 -32.24 26.27 -9.27
CA LYS A 512 -33.49 26.84 -9.82
C LYS A 512 -33.74 26.43 -11.28
N ASP A 513 -33.63 25.14 -11.57
CA ASP A 513 -33.76 24.53 -12.92
C ASP A 513 -32.79 25.04 -14.00
N LEU A 514 -31.84 25.91 -13.64
CA LEU A 514 -30.75 26.38 -14.49
C LEU A 514 -29.45 25.61 -14.18
N VAL A 515 -28.61 25.48 -15.21
CA VAL A 515 -27.26 24.90 -15.11
C VAL A 515 -26.25 26.04 -15.21
N PHE A 516 -25.25 26.02 -14.32
CA PHE A 516 -24.17 27.00 -14.27
C PHE A 516 -22.82 26.28 -14.27
N GLU A 517 -21.97 26.58 -15.25
CA GLU A 517 -20.61 26.02 -15.34
C GLU A 517 -19.72 26.55 -14.20
N THR A 518 -18.85 25.69 -13.68
CA THR A 518 -17.87 26.07 -12.65
C THR A 518 -16.81 27.02 -13.21
N LYS A 519 -16.70 28.21 -12.61
CA LYS A 519 -15.65 29.20 -12.87
C LYS A 519 -14.40 28.94 -12.03
N ALA A 520 -14.57 28.53 -10.77
CA ALA A 520 -13.47 28.16 -9.89
C ALA A 520 -13.93 27.21 -8.77
N LEU A 521 -12.98 26.48 -8.22
CA LEU A 521 -13.11 25.62 -7.03
C LEU A 521 -12.01 26.05 -6.06
N ILE A 522 -12.38 26.37 -4.82
CA ILE A 522 -11.48 26.96 -3.82
C ILE A 522 -11.54 26.05 -2.58
N THR A 523 -10.41 25.46 -2.20
CA THR A 523 -10.34 24.43 -1.14
C THR A 523 -9.17 24.69 -0.20
N PRO A 524 -9.35 24.67 1.13
CA PRO A 524 -8.28 24.96 2.09
C PRO A 524 -7.04 24.08 1.89
N GLY A 525 -5.91 24.71 1.57
CA GLY A 525 -4.62 24.06 1.36
C GLY A 525 -3.86 23.72 2.64
N ASP A 526 -2.59 23.35 2.47
CA ASP A 526 -1.74 22.75 3.52
C ASP A 526 -1.54 23.61 4.77
N ARG A 527 -1.79 24.92 4.71
CA ARG A 527 -1.75 25.82 5.88
C ARG A 527 -2.93 25.59 6.84
N TYR A 528 -4.09 25.21 6.31
CA TYR A 528 -5.33 25.04 7.08
C TYR A 528 -5.57 23.59 7.50
N ARG A 529 -4.83 22.61 6.93
CA ARG A 529 -4.78 21.18 7.33
C ARG A 529 -6.13 20.60 7.76
N THR A 530 -7.09 20.55 6.83
CA THR A 530 -8.39 19.93 7.05
C THR A 530 -8.25 18.42 7.30
N LYS A 531 -8.05 18.04 8.58
CA LYS A 531 -7.96 16.65 9.08
C LYS A 531 -9.33 15.92 8.99
N GLN A 532 -9.97 15.94 7.82
CA GLN A 532 -11.21 15.23 7.47
C GLN A 532 -12.45 15.52 8.36
N ALA A 533 -12.35 16.48 9.28
CA ALA A 533 -13.32 16.71 10.36
C ALA A 533 -13.47 18.19 10.78
N PHE A 534 -12.38 18.97 10.73
CA PHE A 534 -12.34 20.38 11.11
C PHE A 534 -12.15 21.27 9.87
N GLU A 535 -12.96 22.34 9.76
CA GLU A 535 -12.95 23.33 8.66
C GLU A 535 -12.98 22.75 7.22
N ASP A 536 -13.61 21.58 7.04
CA ASP A 536 -13.91 20.94 5.74
C ASP A 536 -15.04 21.71 5.01
N ILE A 537 -14.75 22.96 4.62
CA ILE A 537 -15.63 23.84 3.86
C ILE A 537 -14.95 24.23 2.53
N GLY A 538 -15.65 24.02 1.41
CA GLY A 538 -15.20 24.38 0.07
C GLY A 538 -16.07 25.51 -0.49
N VAL A 539 -15.46 26.41 -1.26
CA VAL A 539 -16.18 27.47 -1.99
C VAL A 539 -16.12 27.16 -3.49
N LEU A 540 -17.29 27.19 -4.14
CA LEU A 540 -17.45 26.96 -5.58
C LEU A 540 -17.98 28.24 -6.20
N LEU A 541 -17.30 28.70 -7.26
CA LEU A 541 -17.74 29.82 -8.09
C LEU A 541 -18.30 29.34 -9.41
N VAL A 542 -19.36 29.98 -9.88
CA VAL A 542 -19.95 29.74 -11.19
C VAL A 542 -19.87 30.97 -12.09
N TYR A 543 -20.02 30.79 -13.39
CA TYR A 543 -20.19 31.89 -14.33
C TYR A 543 -21.56 32.59 -14.17
N ASP A 544 -21.66 33.82 -14.64
CA ASP A 544 -22.93 34.53 -14.75
C ASP A 544 -23.81 33.91 -15.85
N ASN A 545 -25.11 33.76 -15.57
CA ASN A 545 -26.12 33.34 -16.52
C ASN A 545 -27.26 34.35 -16.50
N LYS A 546 -27.30 35.19 -17.54
CA LYS A 546 -28.27 36.28 -17.76
C LYS A 546 -29.75 35.85 -17.72
N SER A 547 -30.03 34.55 -17.71
CA SER A 547 -31.37 33.99 -17.52
C SER A 547 -31.87 34.12 -16.07
N LEU A 548 -30.96 34.13 -15.09
CA LEU A 548 -31.32 34.26 -13.67
C LEU A 548 -31.46 35.74 -13.30
N LYS A 549 -32.69 36.15 -12.93
CA LYS A 549 -32.98 37.55 -12.55
C LYS A 549 -32.58 37.92 -11.12
N ALA A 550 -32.47 36.93 -10.23
CA ALA A 550 -32.11 37.13 -8.83
C ALA A 550 -31.60 35.83 -8.19
N TRP A 551 -30.50 35.93 -7.44
CA TRP A 551 -30.00 34.88 -6.57
C TRP A 551 -30.80 34.86 -5.26
N ASP A 552 -31.33 33.71 -4.88
CA ASP A 552 -31.78 33.49 -3.50
C ASP A 552 -30.60 32.94 -2.71
N THR A 553 -30.30 33.60 -1.60
CA THR A 553 -29.12 33.35 -0.78
C THR A 553 -29.54 33.09 0.66
N ILE A 554 -28.73 32.32 1.40
CA ILE A 554 -28.91 32.11 2.84
C ILE A 554 -27.75 32.76 3.62
N GLU A 555 -28.08 33.47 4.70
CA GLU A 555 -27.08 34.18 5.50
C GLU A 555 -26.26 33.22 6.37
N PRO A 556 -24.91 33.23 6.26
CA PRO A 556 -24.04 32.60 7.24
C PRO A 556 -24.23 33.21 8.63
N VAL A 557 -24.32 32.39 9.68
CA VAL A 557 -24.37 32.92 11.06
C VAL A 557 -23.11 33.74 11.37
N SER A 558 -23.30 35.03 11.68
CA SER A 558 -22.26 36.06 11.84
C SER A 558 -21.35 35.92 13.08
N VAL A 559 -21.57 34.91 13.92
CA VAL A 559 -20.75 34.65 15.12
C VAL A 559 -19.36 34.17 14.69
N GLU A 560 -18.30 34.78 15.23
CA GLU A 560 -16.92 34.37 14.98
C GLU A 560 -16.60 33.07 15.74
N ARG A 561 -16.37 31.98 15.00
CA ARG A 561 -16.23 30.61 15.53
C ARG A 561 -14.78 30.12 15.45
N SER A 562 -13.89 30.77 16.19
CA SER A 562 -12.44 30.49 16.20
C SER A 562 -11.99 29.36 17.14
N GLY A 563 -12.90 28.80 17.96
CA GLY A 563 -12.56 27.80 18.98
C GLY A 563 -12.65 26.36 18.48
N SER A 564 -11.52 25.62 18.57
CA SER A 564 -11.39 24.18 18.29
C SER A 564 -12.28 23.26 19.13
N ASN A 565 -12.85 23.77 20.22
CA ASN A 565 -13.45 22.97 21.28
C ASN A 565 -14.98 22.85 21.18
N TYR A 566 -15.60 23.41 20.13
CA TYR A 566 -17.05 23.37 19.83
C TYR A 566 -17.98 23.86 20.96
N SER A 567 -17.48 24.51 22.02
CA SER A 567 -18.30 25.00 23.14
C SER A 567 -19.39 26.00 22.72
N TRP A 568 -19.21 26.68 21.59
CA TRP A 568 -20.23 27.55 20.97
C TRP A 568 -21.49 26.79 20.52
N PHE A 569 -21.44 25.47 20.29
CA PHE A 569 -22.66 24.67 20.05
C PHE A 569 -23.57 24.62 21.28
N GLN A 570 -23.03 24.80 22.49
CA GLN A 570 -23.80 24.87 23.74
C GLN A 570 -24.47 26.25 23.94
N GLN A 571 -24.12 27.24 23.12
CA GLN A 571 -24.71 28.59 23.14
C GLN A 571 -25.91 28.72 22.18
N PHE A 572 -26.12 27.73 21.30
CA PHE A 572 -27.43 27.52 20.69
C PHE A 572 -28.32 26.87 21.75
N GLU A 573 -29.12 27.69 22.44
CA GLU A 573 -30.10 27.21 23.40
C GLU A 573 -31.06 26.24 22.70
N VAL A 574 -30.93 24.94 23.00
CA VAL A 574 -31.94 23.94 22.60
C VAL A 574 -33.15 24.18 23.50
N VAL A 575 -34.16 24.88 22.98
CA VAL A 575 -35.28 25.40 23.78
C VAL A 575 -36.22 24.26 24.19
N GLN A 576 -35.84 23.60 25.30
CA GLN A 576 -36.40 22.36 25.84
C GLN A 576 -36.08 21.11 24.99
N PRO A 577 -35.83 19.94 25.61
CA PRO A 577 -35.34 18.73 24.92
C PRO A 577 -36.46 17.96 24.18
N LYS A 578 -37.29 18.66 23.40
CA LYS A 578 -38.42 18.08 22.64
C LYS A 578 -38.45 18.42 21.15
N GLN A 579 -37.84 19.52 20.72
CA GLN A 579 -37.61 19.85 19.32
C GLN A 579 -36.15 20.29 19.16
N ALA A 580 -35.58 20.13 17.96
CA ALA A 580 -34.26 20.66 17.65
C ALA A 580 -34.39 21.93 16.81
N ASP A 581 -33.66 22.97 17.19
CA ASP A 581 -33.62 24.27 16.50
C ASP A 581 -32.87 24.24 15.14
N TYR A 582 -32.66 23.05 14.56
CA TYR A 582 -31.97 22.87 13.30
C TYR A 582 -32.45 21.67 12.47
N MET A 583 -32.21 21.76 11.16
CA MET A 583 -32.60 20.79 10.13
C MET A 583 -31.43 20.59 9.15
N VAL A 584 -31.28 19.38 8.63
CA VAL A 584 -30.32 19.06 7.56
C VAL A 584 -31.07 18.80 6.26
N MET A 585 -30.59 19.38 5.15
CA MET A 585 -31.20 19.28 3.83
C MET A 585 -30.25 18.63 2.83
N ALA A 586 -30.74 17.64 2.06
CA ALA A 586 -29.89 16.85 1.17
C ALA A 586 -30.66 16.27 -0.04
N PHE A 587 -30.05 16.29 -1.23
CA PHE A 587 -30.58 15.69 -2.47
C PHE A 587 -30.20 14.21 -2.60
N ASP A 588 -31.15 13.27 -2.74
CA ASP A 588 -30.79 11.87 -3.01
C ASP A 588 -30.22 11.73 -4.45
N PRO A 589 -29.00 11.19 -4.64
CA PRO A 589 -28.46 10.95 -5.97
C PRO A 589 -29.19 9.85 -6.77
N ARG A 590 -30.07 9.06 -6.14
CA ARG A 590 -30.78 7.92 -6.76
C ARG A 590 -32.19 8.28 -7.22
N ASP A 591 -32.79 9.33 -6.66
CA ASP A 591 -34.16 9.75 -6.93
C ASP A 591 -34.17 11.25 -7.17
N GLN A 592 -34.16 11.65 -8.45
CA GLN A 592 -33.84 13.01 -8.87
C GLN A 592 -34.89 14.06 -8.46
N GLU A 593 -36.07 13.62 -8.02
CA GLU A 593 -37.18 14.46 -7.58
C GLU A 593 -37.26 14.57 -6.04
N LEU A 594 -36.55 13.71 -5.30
CA LEU A 594 -36.69 13.58 -3.84
C LEU A 594 -35.70 14.42 -3.04
N PHE A 595 -36.25 15.30 -2.21
CA PHE A 595 -35.51 16.12 -1.25
C PHE A 595 -35.85 15.67 0.18
N TYR A 596 -34.83 15.30 0.97
CA TYR A 596 -35.06 14.86 2.35
C TYR A 596 -35.00 16.03 3.34
N GLU A 597 -36.09 16.20 4.07
CA GLU A 597 -36.19 17.03 5.26
C GLU A 597 -35.89 16.18 6.49
N LEU A 598 -34.72 16.41 7.11
CA LEU A 598 -34.30 15.68 8.31
C LEU A 598 -34.43 16.59 9.55
N GLU A 599 -35.58 16.47 10.22
CA GLU A 599 -35.75 16.95 11.60
C GLU A 599 -34.78 16.21 12.53
N ALA A 600 -33.92 16.95 13.23
CA ALA A 600 -33.03 16.35 14.20
C ALA A 600 -33.76 16.01 15.51
N TYR A 601 -33.51 14.81 16.06
CA TYR A 601 -33.95 14.50 17.42
C TYR A 601 -33.08 15.23 18.45
N PRO A 602 -33.61 15.74 19.58
CA PRO A 602 -32.82 16.39 20.64
C PRO A 602 -31.69 15.55 21.26
N GLY A 603 -31.63 14.24 20.96
CA GLY A 603 -30.52 13.36 21.34
C GLY A 603 -29.32 13.34 20.39
N LEU A 604 -29.44 13.88 19.16
CA LEU A 604 -28.41 13.77 18.12
C LEU A 604 -27.12 14.55 18.42
N LEU A 605 -27.19 15.63 19.20
CA LEU A 605 -26.04 16.46 19.60
C LEU A 605 -25.68 16.31 21.09
N GLY A 606 -25.75 15.09 21.62
CA GLY A 606 -25.58 14.76 23.04
C GLY A 606 -24.19 14.97 23.68
N CYS A 607 -23.41 15.97 23.25
CA CYS A 607 -22.06 16.26 23.75
C CYS A 607 -22.03 16.57 25.27
N GLU A 608 -23.05 17.22 25.81
CA GLU A 608 -23.13 17.55 27.25
C GLU A 608 -22.99 16.32 28.15
N LYS A 609 -23.66 15.20 27.81
CA LYS A 609 -23.72 14.01 28.67
C LYS A 609 -22.41 13.22 28.70
N LEU A 610 -21.50 13.45 27.74
CA LEU A 610 -20.11 12.98 27.84
C LEU A 610 -19.25 13.94 28.67
N LEU A 611 -19.41 15.26 28.48
CA LEU A 611 -18.63 16.28 29.18
C LEU A 611 -18.89 16.30 30.70
N TYR A 612 -20.13 16.09 31.13
CA TYR A 612 -20.52 16.22 32.55
C TYR A 612 -20.09 15.07 33.49
N ARG A 613 -19.37 14.05 33.00
CA ARG A 613 -19.10 12.82 33.77
C ARG A 613 -17.62 12.44 33.95
N ALA A 614 -16.69 13.30 33.54
CA ALA A 614 -15.27 13.16 33.85
C ALA A 614 -14.85 14.19 34.92
N PRO A 615 -14.02 13.82 35.92
CA PRO A 615 -13.53 14.79 36.90
C PRO A 615 -12.55 15.79 36.26
N VAL A 616 -12.66 17.05 36.67
CA VAL A 616 -12.05 18.24 36.01
C VAL A 616 -10.52 18.17 35.83
N ALA A 617 -9.82 17.35 36.61
CA ALA A 617 -8.35 17.31 36.70
C ALA A 617 -7.60 16.70 35.48
N SER A 618 -8.27 16.35 34.37
CA SER A 618 -7.62 15.74 33.20
C SER A 618 -7.95 16.37 31.85
N TRP A 619 -8.52 17.58 31.81
CA TRP A 619 -9.09 18.16 30.58
C TRP A 619 -8.06 18.40 29.46
N GLU A 620 -6.87 18.90 29.79
CA GLU A 620 -5.83 19.26 28.80
C GLU A 620 -5.32 18.10 27.95
N ASN A 621 -5.39 16.86 28.46
CA ASN A 621 -4.90 15.68 27.73
C ASN A 621 -5.92 15.11 26.72
N TYR A 622 -7.20 15.47 26.83
CA TYR A 622 -8.26 14.97 25.94
C TYR A 622 -8.52 15.87 24.72
N MET A 623 -8.19 17.16 24.79
CA MET A 623 -8.34 18.12 23.68
C MET A 623 -7.18 18.09 22.66
N LYS A 624 -6.60 16.92 22.38
CA LYS A 624 -5.75 16.74 21.20
C LYS A 624 -6.65 16.54 19.96
N PRO A 625 -6.32 17.11 18.77
CA PRO A 625 -7.10 16.97 17.52
C PRO A 625 -7.18 15.56 16.90
N GLU A 626 -7.21 14.53 17.73
CA GLU A 626 -7.07 13.11 17.38
C GLU A 626 -8.15 12.24 18.07
N TYR A 627 -9.00 12.83 18.91
CA TYR A 627 -10.04 12.14 19.69
C TYR A 627 -11.45 12.73 19.57
N PHE A 628 -11.72 13.54 18.54
CA PHE A 628 -13.09 14.02 18.28
C PHE A 628 -13.98 12.85 17.82
N ARG A 629 -15.11 12.62 18.51
CA ARG A 629 -16.11 11.59 18.20
C ARG A 629 -17.51 12.17 18.36
N VAL A 630 -18.25 12.22 17.26
CA VAL A 630 -19.67 12.63 17.23
C VAL A 630 -20.54 11.39 16.96
N PRO A 631 -21.61 11.13 17.74
CA PRO A 631 -22.51 9.98 17.56
C PRO A 631 -23.77 10.28 16.73
N CYS A 632 -24.66 9.27 16.60
CA CYS A 632 -26.07 9.32 16.15
C CYS A 632 -26.34 9.46 14.62
N ILE A 633 -27.55 9.20 14.06
CA ILE A 633 -28.64 8.17 14.18
C ILE A 633 -29.79 8.61 13.21
N CYS A 634 -30.65 7.80 12.55
CA CYS A 634 -30.68 6.43 11.99
C CYS A 634 -31.92 6.31 11.05
N PHE A 635 -32.12 5.18 10.34
CA PHE A 635 -33.26 4.95 9.42
C PHE A 635 -34.04 3.63 9.68
N CYS A 636 -35.21 3.50 9.03
CA CYS A 636 -36.21 2.41 9.09
C CYS A 636 -37.10 2.41 10.36
N ASN A 637 -38.40 2.09 10.21
CA ASN A 637 -39.40 2.17 11.29
C ASN A 637 -39.89 0.78 11.78
N PHE A 638 -40.71 0.75 12.83
CA PHE A 638 -40.98 -0.47 13.62
C PHE A 638 -41.80 -1.54 12.89
N ASP A 639 -42.75 -1.15 12.03
CA ASP A 639 -43.65 -2.11 11.36
C ASP A 639 -43.03 -2.65 10.06
N GLU A 640 -42.26 -1.80 9.35
CA GLU A 640 -41.39 -2.21 8.23
C GLU A 640 -40.36 -3.29 8.65
N PHE A 641 -39.99 -3.32 9.93
CA PHE A 641 -39.04 -4.28 10.52
C PHE A 641 -39.69 -5.62 10.95
N ASN A 642 -41.02 -5.78 10.87
CA ASN A 642 -41.76 -6.81 11.63
C ASN A 642 -42.57 -7.79 10.76
N VAL A 643 -42.31 -7.85 9.46
CA VAL A 643 -42.84 -8.91 8.57
C VAL A 643 -42.12 -10.22 8.90
N LYS A 644 -42.88 -11.31 9.14
CA LYS A 644 -42.44 -12.37 10.07
C LYS A 644 -42.03 -13.73 9.49
N ASP A 645 -42.18 -13.94 8.19
CA ASP A 645 -41.96 -15.23 7.52
C ASP A 645 -41.19 -14.97 6.20
N TYR A 646 -40.14 -15.71 5.80
CA TYR A 646 -39.28 -16.71 6.48
C TYR A 646 -37.95 -16.83 5.70
N ASN A 647 -36.92 -17.45 6.30
CA ASN A 647 -35.63 -17.85 5.70
C ASN A 647 -34.65 -16.74 5.25
N ILE A 648 -33.36 -17.12 5.25
CA ILE A 648 -32.20 -16.20 5.22
C ILE A 648 -31.51 -16.28 3.85
N THR A 649 -32.15 -15.73 2.82
CA THR A 649 -31.58 -15.65 1.45
C THR A 649 -31.79 -14.33 0.72
N ASP A 650 -32.82 -13.55 1.03
CA ASP A 650 -33.22 -12.41 0.18
C ASP A 650 -32.58 -11.06 0.50
N GLU A 651 -32.33 -10.31 -0.57
CA GLU A 651 -31.47 -9.13 -0.63
C GLU A 651 -32.13 -7.84 -0.07
N TYR A 652 -33.42 -7.86 0.24
CA TYR A 652 -34.16 -6.63 0.61
C TYR A 652 -33.89 -6.13 2.04
N ASP A 653 -33.50 -6.99 3.00
CA ASP A 653 -32.98 -6.52 4.31
C ASP A 653 -31.58 -5.87 4.18
N LEU A 654 -30.97 -5.87 2.97
CA LEU A 654 -29.81 -5.06 2.63
C LEU A 654 -30.20 -3.59 2.35
N GLN A 655 -31.47 -3.25 2.14
CA GLN A 655 -31.85 -1.93 1.64
C GLN A 655 -31.82 -0.84 2.73
N CYS A 656 -32.15 -1.16 3.99
CA CYS A 656 -31.81 -0.32 5.16
C CYS A 656 -30.28 -0.16 5.37
N ARG A 657 -29.44 -0.91 4.63
CA ARG A 657 -27.97 -0.96 4.78
C ARG A 657 -27.20 -0.25 3.64
N LEU A 658 -27.90 0.39 2.68
CA LEU A 658 -27.33 1.07 1.51
C LEU A 658 -27.51 2.61 1.54
N ASN A 659 -27.67 3.20 2.73
CA ASN A 659 -28.06 4.60 2.86
C ASN A 659 -26.99 5.60 2.37
N ILE A 660 -27.35 6.26 1.26
CA ILE A 660 -27.22 7.70 0.96
C ILE A 660 -25.86 8.36 1.25
N TRP A 661 -25.17 8.77 0.16
CA TRP A 661 -23.97 9.59 0.20
C TRP A 661 -24.29 11.01 -0.29
N ILE A 662 -24.29 12.01 0.60
CA ILE A 662 -24.53 13.42 0.21
C ILE A 662 -23.60 14.35 1.01
N GLU A 663 -22.37 14.50 0.54
CA GLU A 663 -21.49 15.55 1.04
C GLU A 663 -22.06 16.94 0.69
N GLY A 664 -21.79 17.94 1.55
CA GLY A 664 -22.21 19.32 1.29
C GLY A 664 -23.64 19.68 1.71
N ALA A 665 -24.35 18.78 2.39
CA ALA A 665 -25.71 19.02 2.87
C ALA A 665 -25.74 20.13 3.95
N PRO A 666 -26.42 21.28 3.72
CA PRO A 666 -26.49 22.37 4.68
C PRO A 666 -27.29 22.03 5.93
N VAL A 667 -26.84 22.62 7.04
CA VAL A 667 -27.51 22.65 8.34
C VAL A 667 -28.07 24.05 8.53
N VAL A 668 -29.40 24.19 8.62
CA VAL A 668 -30.09 25.48 8.80
C VAL A 668 -30.89 25.49 10.09
N SER A 669 -31.13 26.67 10.65
CA SER A 669 -31.96 26.79 11.86
C SER A 669 -33.46 26.66 11.52
N THR A 670 -34.21 25.86 12.28
CA THR A 670 -35.67 25.74 12.11
C THR A 670 -36.42 26.96 12.66
N SER A 671 -35.94 27.53 13.77
CA SER A 671 -36.41 28.78 14.36
C SER A 671 -35.93 30.04 13.61
N SER A 672 -35.04 29.90 12.63
CA SER A 672 -34.62 30.96 11.71
C SER A 672 -34.20 30.38 10.34
N PRO A 673 -35.15 29.99 9.47
CA PRO A 673 -34.89 29.22 8.24
C PRO A 673 -34.02 29.90 7.19
N ARG A 674 -33.67 31.19 7.37
CA ARG A 674 -32.72 31.94 6.53
C ARG A 674 -31.30 32.02 7.12
N ARG A 675 -30.98 31.25 8.17
CA ARG A 675 -29.64 31.21 8.78
C ARG A 675 -28.96 29.86 8.59
N LEU A 676 -27.82 29.88 7.91
CA LEU A 676 -26.96 28.72 7.70
C LEU A 676 -26.06 28.50 8.92
N LEU A 677 -26.28 27.40 9.62
CA LEU A 677 -25.50 26.99 10.78
C LEU A 677 -24.21 26.29 10.36
N GLY A 678 -24.23 25.53 9.27
CA GLY A 678 -23.03 24.95 8.67
C GLY A 678 -23.31 24.00 7.50
N VAL A 679 -22.28 23.24 7.11
CA VAL A 679 -22.35 22.29 5.99
C VAL A 679 -21.78 20.95 6.44
N THR A 680 -22.55 19.87 6.34
CA THR A 680 -22.11 18.54 6.79
C THR A 680 -21.16 17.87 5.80
N THR A 681 -20.15 17.17 6.34
CA THR A 681 -19.24 16.35 5.53
C THR A 681 -19.25 14.92 6.05
N TRP A 682 -19.55 14.00 5.15
CA TRP A 682 -19.71 12.58 5.45
C TRP A 682 -18.45 11.86 5.00
N GLY A 683 -17.95 10.95 5.83
CA GLY A 683 -16.77 10.16 5.46
C GLY A 683 -17.15 8.93 4.65
N PRO A 684 -16.29 8.43 3.74
CA PRO A 684 -16.43 7.10 3.19
C PRO A 684 -16.39 6.07 4.32
N GLY A 685 -17.57 5.60 4.76
CA GLY A 685 -17.72 4.56 5.77
C GLY A 685 -17.27 3.21 5.21
N LEU A 686 -15.96 2.96 5.29
CA LEU A 686 -15.24 1.86 4.69
C LEU A 686 -14.66 0.94 5.79
N PHE A 687 -14.79 -0.37 5.59
CA PHE A 687 -14.22 -1.43 6.44
C PHE A 687 -14.75 -1.57 7.88
N THR A 688 -16.08 -1.50 8.06
CA THR A 688 -16.76 -2.36 9.05
C THR A 688 -17.61 -3.41 8.34
N LEU A 689 -17.45 -4.68 8.72
CA LEU A 689 -18.30 -5.80 8.25
C LEU A 689 -19.75 -5.73 8.78
N TYR A 690 -20.05 -4.73 9.59
CA TYR A 690 -21.40 -4.26 9.86
C TYR A 690 -21.58 -2.87 9.20
N PRO A 691 -22.44 -2.72 8.18
CA PRO A 691 -22.74 -1.42 7.55
C PRO A 691 -23.68 -0.54 8.41
N LYS A 692 -23.68 -0.72 9.73
CA LYS A 692 -24.74 -0.23 10.64
C LYS A 692 -24.45 1.13 11.29
N GLU A 693 -23.20 1.62 11.24
CA GLU A 693 -22.84 2.94 11.76
C GLU A 693 -21.97 3.68 10.74
N ARG A 694 -22.44 4.86 10.32
CA ARG A 694 -21.68 5.88 9.60
C ARG A 694 -21.94 7.21 10.28
N TYR A 695 -20.88 7.96 10.52
CA TYR A 695 -20.93 9.20 11.28
C TYR A 695 -20.82 10.40 10.33
N ALA A 696 -21.41 11.54 10.69
CA ALA A 696 -20.95 12.82 10.15
C ALA A 696 -19.51 13.02 10.65
N VAL A 697 -18.53 13.06 9.75
CA VAL A 697 -17.11 13.06 10.12
C VAL A 697 -16.60 14.49 10.27
N GLY A 698 -17.14 15.43 9.50
CA GLY A 698 -16.84 16.85 9.62
C GLY A 698 -18.05 17.77 9.52
N LEU A 699 -17.82 19.01 9.93
CA LEU A 699 -18.73 20.14 9.73
C LEU A 699 -17.92 21.31 9.19
N GLY A 700 -18.20 21.70 7.95
CA GLY A 700 -17.77 22.97 7.38
C GLY A 700 -18.47 24.12 8.12
N VAL A 701 -17.69 24.96 8.80
CA VAL A 701 -18.19 26.06 9.64
C VAL A 701 -18.13 27.38 8.85
N PRO A 702 -19.27 28.03 8.54
CA PRO A 702 -19.28 29.38 8.00
C PRO A 702 -18.72 30.36 9.04
N ASN A 703 -18.04 31.41 8.57
CA ASN A 703 -17.27 32.37 9.38
C ASN A 703 -16.10 31.78 10.20
N SER A 704 -15.67 30.57 9.86
CA SER A 704 -14.35 30.03 10.24
C SER A 704 -13.17 30.84 9.65
N ALA A 705 -11.94 30.48 10.03
CA ALA A 705 -10.74 31.10 9.45
C ALA A 705 -10.57 30.70 7.98
N ALA A 706 -10.71 29.41 7.66
CA ALA A 706 -10.65 28.91 6.29
C ALA A 706 -11.77 29.51 5.41
N TYR A 707 -13.02 29.53 5.88
CA TYR A 707 -14.13 30.14 5.13
C TYR A 707 -13.86 31.61 4.79
N ARG A 708 -13.42 32.41 5.76
CA ARG A 708 -13.14 33.84 5.52
C ARG A 708 -11.96 34.05 4.57
N ALA A 709 -11.01 33.12 4.49
CA ALA A 709 -9.94 33.19 3.50
C ALA A 709 -10.40 32.75 2.10
N ALA A 710 -11.10 31.63 1.98
CA ALA A 710 -11.70 31.18 0.73
C ALA A 710 -12.66 32.22 0.13
N MET A 711 -13.46 32.91 0.95
CA MET A 711 -14.33 34.01 0.51
C MET A 711 -13.55 35.26 0.03
N ARG A 712 -12.37 35.55 0.60
CA ARG A 712 -11.50 36.62 0.07
C ARG A 712 -10.89 36.23 -1.28
N CYS A 713 -10.41 35.00 -1.43
CA CYS A 713 -9.93 34.52 -2.73
C CYS A 713 -11.07 34.52 -3.77
N ALA A 714 -12.30 34.18 -3.36
CA ALA A 714 -13.48 34.31 -4.20
C ALA A 714 -13.76 35.76 -4.65
N ASP A 715 -13.57 36.76 -3.78
CA ASP A 715 -13.70 38.17 -4.15
C ASP A 715 -12.68 38.62 -5.20
N VAL A 716 -11.43 38.13 -5.10
CA VAL A 716 -10.37 38.39 -6.09
C VAL A 716 -10.76 37.81 -7.46
N ILE A 717 -11.17 36.54 -7.50
CA ILE A 717 -11.57 35.83 -8.73
C ILE A 717 -12.85 36.40 -9.35
N LEU A 718 -13.82 36.87 -8.55
CA LEU A 718 -15.03 37.52 -9.05
C LEU A 718 -14.76 38.92 -9.63
N ARG A 719 -13.80 39.67 -9.08
CA ARG A 719 -13.34 40.97 -9.63
C ARG A 719 -12.51 40.83 -10.91
N GLY A 720 -12.06 39.63 -11.25
CA GLY A 720 -11.25 39.37 -12.44
C GLY A 720 -9.78 39.79 -12.31
N ALA A 721 -9.26 39.84 -11.08
CA ALA A 721 -7.82 39.99 -10.87
C ALA A 721 -7.09 38.66 -11.17
N GLU A 722 -5.77 38.72 -11.37
CA GLU A 722 -4.95 37.53 -11.59
C GLU A 722 -4.79 36.72 -10.28
N ILE A 723 -4.68 35.39 -10.42
CA ILE A 723 -4.62 34.44 -9.28
C ILE A 723 -3.26 34.50 -8.55
N SER A 724 -2.31 35.29 -9.07
CA SER A 724 -0.98 35.57 -8.51
C SER A 724 -0.98 36.43 -7.24
N ASP A 725 -2.14 36.94 -6.80
CA ASP A 725 -2.27 37.62 -5.51
C ASP A 725 -2.07 36.64 -4.33
N ALA A 726 -1.16 36.98 -3.41
CA ALA A 726 -0.82 36.24 -2.18
C ALA A 726 -1.99 36.04 -1.17
N VAL A 727 -3.20 36.42 -1.56
CA VAL A 727 -4.47 36.13 -0.87
C VAL A 727 -4.96 34.71 -1.18
N CYS A 728 -4.58 34.14 -2.33
CA CYS A 728 -5.00 32.81 -2.79
C CYS A 728 -3.93 31.71 -2.65
N GLU A 729 -2.66 32.02 -2.36
CA GLU A 729 -1.56 31.03 -2.29
C GLU A 729 -1.74 29.91 -1.24
N ASP A 730 -2.70 30.03 -0.32
CA ASP A 730 -3.06 29.02 0.69
C ASP A 730 -4.26 28.11 0.28
N PHE A 731 -4.82 28.24 -0.93
CA PHE A 731 -6.13 27.68 -1.36
C PHE A 731 -6.18 27.10 -2.79
#